data_AF-A0A349MBI9-F1
#
_entry.id   AF-A0A349MBI9-F1
#
_cell.length_a   1.000
_cell.length_b   1.000
_cell.length_c   1.000
_cell.angle_alpha   90.00
_cell.angle_beta   90.00
_cell.angle_gamma   90.00
#
_symmetry.space_group_name_H-M   'P 1'
#
loop_
_entity.id
_entity.type
_entity.pdbx_description
1 polymer ?
#
loop_
_entity_poly.entity_id
_entity_poly.type
_entity_poly.pdbx_seq_one_letter_code
_entity_poly.pdbx_strand_id
1 'polypeptide(L)'
;MAKLGLASLLFALIVAPACAQIEDPVDWDFGLYPSEQQGLHDLVIHAAVDTCWHIYSQDNNPDDGPVPTEFGFEWPTGLIPQGSVQECTPIEEYDPNFMLDLKFFEEHVYWRQTVDLSEVEKDAVIQGYVYFMVCDERMCLPPEEVSIEVKISDIRSEDNRPEYCAPTQGWCGHGESAHAGDVHQGEQGGLFSDKDSSDKGTDSSEKKETSEDSLLWTFLLGFGLGLAALLTPCVFPMIPMTVSFFTKQSKTRTEGIRNALTYGFFIIFIYTALGLALTAFFGVDILNVISTDPIFNVFLFLLLLVFGASFLGAFEIQLPSSWANKADAASNRGGIIGIFFMAATLAIVSFSCTGPLVGSALAGAATGSFAAPTAVMLGFSSALALPFGLFSAFPGWLNSLPQSGGWLNSVKVVLGLLEIGFAFKFLSNADLVLQLGLLQRELFIAIWIAVSLTIAFYLFGWFTLPHDSKVERIGVFRLSLGMVFMMLGIYLVPGMWGAPVNLISGFPPPIFYSEWNQGSQGDGHGGHGGHVEARFDDYDKGLAAAREEGKPMLLDFTGWACVNCRKMEEQVWSNPKVAEILTQDVVLVSLYVDDRKSLPESEHRVEEYGGKDFRIKTIGNKWSYLQASRFDRNAQPFYVMIDHDGQNIGGNAGYDPDADVFIDFLQDGLAEFNR
;
A
#
# COMPACT_ATOMS: atom_id res chain seq x y z
N MET A 1 -36.90 -13.89 -12.91
CA MET A 1 -36.40 -12.79 -13.75
C MET A 1 -36.00 -11.55 -12.95
N ALA A 2 -36.75 -11.11 -11.93
CA ALA A 2 -36.39 -9.93 -11.12
C ALA A 2 -35.08 -10.04 -10.31
N LYS A 3 -34.63 -11.24 -9.92
CA LYS A 3 -33.37 -11.44 -9.17
C LYS A 3 -32.10 -11.42 -10.03
N LEU A 4 -32.22 -11.63 -11.34
CA LEU A 4 -31.08 -11.59 -12.27
C LEU A 4 -30.74 -10.14 -12.68
N GLY A 5 -31.74 -9.26 -12.72
CA GLY A 5 -31.56 -7.84 -13.03
C GLY A 5 -30.80 -7.07 -11.95
N LEU A 6 -30.97 -7.44 -10.67
CA LEU A 6 -30.30 -6.76 -9.55
C LEU A 6 -28.79 -7.07 -9.52
N ALA A 7 -28.39 -8.30 -9.86
CA ALA A 7 -26.98 -8.69 -9.95
C ALA A 7 -26.27 -8.07 -11.16
N SER A 8 -26.99 -7.89 -12.27
CA SER A 8 -26.44 -7.23 -13.47
C SER A 8 -26.32 -5.71 -13.30
N LEU A 9 -27.17 -5.08 -12.49
CA LEU A 9 -27.06 -3.65 -12.14
C LEU A 9 -25.91 -3.39 -11.17
N LEU A 10 -25.66 -4.29 -10.22
CA LEU A 10 -24.51 -4.20 -9.30
C LEU A 10 -23.16 -4.42 -10.01
N PHE A 11 -23.14 -5.21 -11.09
CA PHE A 11 -21.92 -5.44 -11.88
C PHE A 11 -21.61 -4.29 -12.86
N ALA A 12 -22.62 -3.52 -13.26
CA ALA A 12 -22.46 -2.39 -14.18
C ALA A 12 -21.97 -1.10 -13.49
N LEU A 13 -22.08 -1.01 -12.15
CA LEU A 13 -21.57 0.15 -11.40
C LEU A 13 -20.05 0.13 -11.16
N ILE A 14 -19.36 -0.97 -11.51
CA ILE A 14 -17.93 -1.17 -11.22
C ILE A 14 -17.02 -0.66 -12.36
N VAL A 15 -17.57 -0.17 -13.48
CA VAL A 15 -16.79 0.20 -14.68
C VAL A 15 -17.10 1.60 -15.20
N ALA A 16 -16.85 2.63 -14.37
CA ALA A 16 -16.75 4.00 -14.84
C ALA A 16 -15.28 4.48 -14.74
N PRO A 17 -14.72 5.13 -15.76
CA PRO A 17 -13.38 5.70 -15.69
C PRO A 17 -13.43 7.01 -14.89
N ALA A 18 -12.61 7.13 -13.86
CA ALA A 18 -12.36 8.39 -13.15
C ALA A 18 -11.17 9.08 -13.83
N CYS A 19 -11.39 10.26 -14.42
CA CYS A 19 -10.31 11.19 -14.73
C CYS A 19 -9.97 11.94 -13.44
N ALA A 20 -8.76 11.76 -12.90
CA ALA A 20 -8.25 12.58 -11.81
C ALA A 20 -7.72 13.90 -12.38
N GLN A 21 -8.09 15.02 -11.76
CA GLN A 21 -7.55 16.34 -12.06
C GLN A 21 -6.75 16.79 -10.84
N ILE A 22 -5.56 17.34 -11.10
CA ILE A 22 -4.57 17.76 -10.09
C ILE A 22 -5.07 19.07 -9.44
N GLU A 23 -5.09 19.13 -8.12
CA GLU A 23 -5.41 20.34 -7.33
C GLU A 23 -4.15 21.20 -7.19
N ASP A 24 -4.29 22.52 -7.40
CA ASP A 24 -3.22 23.53 -7.29
C ASP A 24 -3.78 24.77 -6.56
N PRO A 25 -3.79 24.78 -5.21
CA PRO A 25 -4.52 25.76 -4.41
C PRO A 25 -3.70 27.02 -4.05
N VAL A 26 -2.54 27.24 -4.69
CA VAL A 26 -1.66 28.38 -4.39
C VAL A 26 -1.22 29.08 -5.67
N ASP A 27 -1.74 30.29 -5.87
CA ASP A 27 -1.29 31.17 -6.95
C ASP A 27 -0.09 32.01 -6.49
N TRP A 28 1.02 31.94 -7.22
CA TRP A 28 2.26 32.66 -6.91
C TRP A 28 2.44 33.93 -7.77
N ASP A 29 2.81 35.04 -7.14
CA ASP A 29 3.28 36.26 -7.81
C ASP A 29 4.64 36.71 -7.24
N PHE A 30 5.56 37.07 -8.13
CA PHE A 30 6.90 37.53 -7.75
C PHE A 30 7.14 38.93 -8.29
N GLY A 31 7.60 39.83 -7.42
CA GLY A 31 7.78 41.23 -7.78
C GLY A 31 8.94 41.90 -7.06
N LEU A 32 9.52 42.91 -7.71
CA LEU A 32 10.59 43.72 -7.14
C LEU A 32 10.08 45.14 -6.90
N TYR A 33 10.21 45.63 -5.68
CA TYR A 33 9.70 46.94 -5.26
C TYR A 33 10.81 47.78 -4.60
N PRO A 34 10.76 49.12 -4.67
CA PRO A 34 11.61 49.97 -3.84
C PRO A 34 11.38 49.70 -2.35
N SER A 35 12.45 49.45 -1.60
CA SER A 35 12.40 49.25 -0.15
C SER A 35 12.22 50.60 0.57
N GLU A 36 11.77 50.56 1.83
CA GLU A 36 11.69 51.77 2.68
C GLU A 36 13.07 52.35 3.02
N GLN A 37 14.11 51.53 2.89
CA GLN A 37 15.50 51.93 3.08
C GLN A 37 16.07 52.52 1.78
N GLN A 38 16.62 53.73 1.85
CA GLN A 38 17.17 54.43 0.69
C GLN A 38 18.23 53.58 -0.03
N GLY A 39 17.97 53.26 -1.30
CA GLY A 39 18.90 52.55 -2.18
C GLY A 39 18.70 51.04 -2.24
N LEU A 40 17.82 50.47 -1.42
CA LEU A 40 17.53 49.03 -1.40
C LEU A 40 16.21 48.70 -2.09
N HIS A 41 16.08 47.44 -2.50
CA HIS A 41 14.87 46.91 -3.14
C HIS A 41 14.40 45.67 -2.38
N ASP A 42 13.10 45.47 -2.32
CA ASP A 42 12.45 44.31 -1.71
C ASP A 42 12.02 43.35 -2.83
N LEU A 43 12.59 42.15 -2.84
CA LEU A 43 12.05 41.01 -3.58
C LEU A 43 10.87 40.46 -2.76
N VAL A 44 9.68 40.59 -3.32
CA VAL A 44 8.41 40.21 -2.71
C VAL A 44 7.93 38.93 -3.37
N ILE A 45 7.69 37.93 -2.53
CA ILE A 45 7.17 36.63 -2.91
C ILE A 45 5.76 36.55 -2.31
N HIS A 46 4.76 36.52 -3.18
CA HIS A 46 3.36 36.52 -2.80
C HIS A 46 2.73 35.17 -3.12
N ALA A 47 2.11 34.54 -2.13
CA ALA A 47 1.21 33.42 -2.30
C ALA A 47 -0.23 33.87 -2.03
N ALA A 48 -1.11 33.68 -3.01
CA ALA A 48 -2.55 33.72 -2.81
C ALA A 48 -3.01 32.27 -2.58
N VAL A 49 -3.34 31.97 -1.33
CA VAL A 49 -3.76 30.65 -0.87
C VAL A 49 -5.29 30.59 -0.89
N ASP A 50 -5.83 29.55 -1.51
CA ASP A 50 -7.27 29.34 -1.60
C ASP A 50 -7.93 29.23 -0.22
N THR A 51 -9.24 29.50 -0.17
CA THR A 51 -9.99 29.51 1.09
C THR A 51 -9.84 28.19 1.85
N CYS A 52 -9.42 28.27 3.12
CA CYS A 52 -9.22 27.17 4.06
C CYS A 52 -8.06 26.24 3.76
N TRP A 53 -7.17 26.67 2.88
CA TRP A 53 -5.82 26.14 2.78
C TRP A 53 -4.87 27.05 3.56
N HIS A 54 -3.82 26.46 4.08
CA HIS A 54 -2.75 27.12 4.80
C HIS A 54 -1.38 26.64 4.34
N ILE A 55 -0.43 27.56 4.36
CA ILE A 55 0.98 27.32 4.03
C ILE A 55 1.83 27.49 5.30
N TYR A 56 2.78 26.58 5.52
CA TYR A 56 3.54 26.57 6.76
C TYR A 56 4.64 27.62 6.81
N SER A 57 4.85 28.17 8.00
CA SER A 57 5.92 29.13 8.29
C SER A 57 7.32 28.51 8.16
N GLN A 58 8.31 29.34 7.81
CA GLN A 58 9.73 28.98 7.78
C GLN A 58 10.26 28.60 9.18
N ASP A 59 9.59 29.03 10.24
CA ASP A 59 10.01 28.85 11.64
C ASP A 59 9.53 27.52 12.25
N ASN A 60 8.82 26.68 11.50
CA ASN A 60 8.45 25.33 11.97
C ASN A 60 9.66 24.39 11.94
N ASN A 61 9.67 23.41 12.85
CA ASN A 61 10.73 22.41 12.93
C ASN A 61 10.56 21.35 11.83
N PRO A 62 11.58 21.10 10.97
CA PRO A 62 11.49 20.13 9.88
C PRO A 62 11.21 18.69 10.31
N ASP A 63 11.52 18.32 11.55
CA ASP A 63 11.34 16.96 12.08
C ASP A 63 9.91 16.65 12.58
N ASP A 64 9.05 17.69 12.70
CA ASP A 64 7.75 17.57 13.38
C ASP A 64 6.58 17.23 12.41
N GLY A 65 6.86 16.99 11.12
CA GLY A 65 5.91 16.42 10.18
C GLY A 65 5.58 17.28 8.94
N PRO A 66 5.25 18.59 9.06
CA PRO A 66 5.07 19.42 7.89
C PRO A 66 6.41 19.89 7.32
N VAL A 67 6.50 20.02 6.00
CA VAL A 67 7.65 20.69 5.38
C VAL A 67 7.46 22.21 5.55
N PRO A 68 8.36 22.91 6.27
CA PRO A 68 8.32 24.37 6.36
C PRO A 68 8.58 24.99 4.98
N THR A 69 8.04 26.18 4.72
CA THR A 69 8.35 26.90 3.48
C THR A 69 9.85 27.23 3.46
N GLU A 70 10.53 26.95 2.36
CA GLU A 70 11.97 27.19 2.18
C GLU A 70 12.22 27.96 0.89
N PHE A 71 13.22 28.86 0.90
CA PHE A 71 13.58 29.70 -0.23
C PHE A 71 15.02 29.47 -0.65
N GLY A 72 15.24 29.10 -1.90
CA GLY A 72 16.56 29.05 -2.53
C GLY A 72 16.72 30.17 -3.55
N PHE A 73 17.85 30.88 -3.55
CA PHE A 73 18.12 31.94 -4.53
C PHE A 73 19.50 31.78 -5.17
N GLU A 74 19.53 31.97 -6.48
CA GLU A 74 20.74 32.13 -7.29
C GLU A 74 20.93 33.61 -7.60
N TRP A 75 21.81 34.27 -6.84
CA TRP A 75 22.03 35.71 -6.97
C TRP A 75 22.94 36.05 -8.17
N PRO A 76 22.55 37.02 -9.02
CA PRO A 76 23.42 37.50 -10.09
C PRO A 76 24.69 38.16 -9.53
N THR A 77 25.76 38.16 -10.32
CA THR A 77 27.07 38.68 -9.89
C THR A 77 26.97 40.14 -9.47
N GLY A 78 27.37 40.45 -8.23
CA GLY A 78 27.32 41.81 -7.66
C GLY A 78 26.08 42.09 -6.81
N LEU A 79 25.09 41.19 -6.74
CA LEU A 79 23.91 41.33 -5.89
C LEU A 79 24.19 40.75 -4.50
N ILE A 80 23.98 41.56 -3.46
CA ILE A 80 24.19 41.16 -2.06
C ILE A 80 22.84 41.16 -1.32
N PRO A 81 22.33 39.99 -0.90
CA PRO A 81 21.12 39.92 -0.07
C PRO A 81 21.39 40.45 1.34
N GLN A 82 20.45 41.21 1.88
CA GLN A 82 20.51 41.79 3.23
C GLN A 82 19.70 40.93 4.21
N GLY A 83 20.37 40.01 4.90
CA GLY A 83 19.74 39.12 5.87
C GLY A 83 18.97 37.96 5.24
N SER A 84 18.19 37.26 6.07
CA SER A 84 17.30 36.17 5.65
C SER A 84 15.95 36.70 5.16
N VAL A 85 15.19 35.84 4.48
CA VAL A 85 13.80 36.10 4.09
C VAL A 85 12.99 36.40 5.34
N GLN A 86 12.22 37.48 5.30
CA GLN A 86 11.33 37.88 6.38
C GLN A 86 9.92 37.43 6.08
N GLU A 87 9.25 36.88 7.10
CA GLU A 87 7.83 36.56 7.10
C GLU A 87 7.08 37.38 8.16
N CYS A 88 5.76 37.48 8.01
CA CYS A 88 4.88 38.11 8.98
C CYS A 88 4.67 37.21 10.21
N THR A 89 4.00 37.71 11.25
CA THR A 89 3.64 36.88 12.41
C THR A 89 2.69 35.77 11.97
N PRO A 90 3.06 34.48 12.09
CA PRO A 90 2.19 33.38 11.70
C PRO A 90 1.06 33.15 12.70
N ILE A 91 0.00 32.49 12.22
CA ILE A 91 -1.06 31.95 13.06
C ILE A 91 -0.51 30.68 13.71
N GLU A 92 -0.60 30.56 15.04
CA GLU A 92 -0.13 29.39 15.79
C GLU A 92 -1.35 28.66 16.35
N GLU A 93 -1.73 27.56 15.71
CA GLU A 93 -2.88 26.75 16.10
C GLU A 93 -2.61 25.26 15.93
N TYR A 94 -3.44 24.44 16.58
CA TYR A 94 -3.36 22.99 16.51
C TYR A 94 -3.74 22.48 15.12
N ASP A 95 -2.79 21.85 14.43
CA ASP A 95 -3.02 21.24 13.13
C ASP A 95 -3.46 19.78 13.29
N PRO A 96 -4.66 19.39 12.81
CA PRO A 96 -5.17 18.04 12.95
C PRO A 96 -4.42 17.00 12.09
N ASN A 97 -3.75 17.41 11.01
CA ASN A 97 -3.02 16.50 10.13
C ASN A 97 -1.72 16.01 10.81
N PHE A 98 -1.07 16.89 11.56
CA PHE A 98 0.19 16.62 12.24
C PHE A 98 0.04 16.35 13.74
N MET A 99 -1.09 16.74 14.34
CA MET A 99 -1.42 16.61 15.77
C MET A 99 -0.47 17.39 16.70
N LEU A 100 -0.05 18.58 16.27
CA LEU A 100 0.77 19.52 17.03
C LEU A 100 0.38 20.97 16.71
N ASP A 101 0.73 21.87 17.62
CA ASP A 101 0.55 23.31 17.42
C ASP A 101 1.60 23.78 16.39
N LEU A 102 1.13 24.24 15.23
CA LEU A 102 1.95 24.62 14.08
C LEU A 102 1.73 26.08 13.71
N LYS A 103 2.77 26.68 13.16
CA LYS A 103 2.73 28.05 12.63
C LYS A 103 2.41 28.03 11.14
N PHE A 104 1.35 28.71 10.73
CA PHE A 104 0.95 28.76 9.32
C PHE A 104 0.34 30.12 8.93
N PHE A 105 0.12 30.29 7.63
CA PHE A 105 -0.49 31.47 7.03
C PHE A 105 -1.64 31.08 6.10
N GLU A 106 -2.62 31.96 5.96
CA GLU A 106 -3.82 31.77 5.14
C GLU A 106 -4.05 32.97 4.22
N GLU A 107 -4.86 32.77 3.18
CA GLU A 107 -5.34 33.80 2.24
C GLU A 107 -4.23 34.49 1.42
N HIS A 108 -3.58 35.51 1.98
CA HIS A 108 -2.57 36.29 1.28
C HIS A 108 -1.30 36.38 2.12
N VAL A 109 -0.25 35.71 1.63
CA VAL A 109 1.00 35.55 2.37
C VAL A 109 2.12 36.22 1.59
N TYR A 110 2.87 37.09 2.25
CA TYR A 110 3.98 37.81 1.64
C TYR A 110 5.28 37.51 2.39
N TRP A 111 6.28 37.06 1.65
CA TRP A 111 7.66 36.98 2.10
C TRP A 111 8.49 38.07 1.43
N ARG A 112 9.49 38.57 2.18
CA ARG A 112 10.35 39.65 1.70
C ARG A 112 11.82 39.32 1.88
N GLN A 113 12.57 39.45 0.79
CA GLN A 113 14.03 39.46 0.81
C GLN A 113 14.55 40.83 0.33
N THR A 114 15.22 41.57 1.21
CA THR A 114 15.81 42.86 0.83
C THR A 114 17.16 42.65 0.14
N VAL A 115 17.39 43.35 -0.97
CA VAL A 115 18.57 43.23 -1.84
C VAL A 115 19.12 44.61 -2.22
N ASP A 116 20.45 44.69 -2.37
CA ASP A 116 21.13 45.86 -2.95
C ASP A 116 21.41 45.61 -4.44
N LEU A 117 20.88 46.49 -5.30
CA LEU A 117 21.00 46.41 -6.75
C LEU A 117 22.04 47.38 -7.34
N SER A 118 22.80 48.08 -6.49
CA SER A 118 23.70 49.16 -6.91
C SER A 118 24.83 48.72 -7.86
N GLU A 119 25.27 47.47 -7.74
CA GLU A 119 26.39 46.90 -8.52
C GLU A 119 25.96 45.86 -9.58
N VAL A 120 24.65 45.77 -9.87
CA VAL A 120 24.09 44.71 -10.73
C VAL A 120 23.73 45.26 -12.11
N GLU A 121 23.96 44.46 -13.16
CA GLU A 121 23.57 44.81 -14.52
C GLU A 121 22.03 44.88 -14.66
N LYS A 122 21.52 45.86 -15.42
CA LYS A 122 20.07 46.11 -15.55
C LYS A 122 19.29 44.97 -16.21
N ASP A 123 19.96 44.12 -16.99
CA ASP A 123 19.36 42.99 -17.70
C ASP A 123 19.51 41.67 -16.93
N ALA A 124 20.10 41.69 -15.72
CA ALA A 124 20.25 40.48 -14.92
C ALA A 124 18.90 40.01 -14.34
N VAL A 125 18.81 38.70 -14.14
CA VAL A 125 17.63 38.00 -13.64
C VAL A 125 17.97 37.42 -12.27
N ILE A 126 17.07 37.62 -11.31
CA ILE A 126 17.08 36.92 -10.03
C ILE A 126 16.35 35.61 -10.26
N GLN A 127 17.05 34.49 -10.07
CA GLN A 127 16.48 33.14 -10.15
C GLN A 127 16.46 32.50 -8.76
N GLY A 128 15.50 31.63 -8.53
CA GLY A 128 15.36 30.91 -7.27
C GLY A 128 14.20 29.95 -7.30
N TYR A 129 13.86 29.42 -6.14
CA TYR A 129 12.71 28.54 -5.96
C TYR A 129 12.09 28.75 -4.58
N VAL A 130 10.79 28.46 -4.49
CA VAL A 130 10.06 28.26 -3.23
C VAL A 130 9.71 26.79 -3.12
N TYR A 131 10.20 26.12 -2.08
CA TYR A 131 9.79 24.76 -1.73
C TYR A 131 8.82 24.84 -0.57
N PHE A 132 7.59 24.38 -0.75
CA PHE A 132 6.54 24.56 0.24
C PHE A 132 5.60 23.38 0.28
N MET A 133 4.84 23.30 1.37
CA MET A 133 3.76 22.35 1.53
C MET A 133 2.52 23.11 1.98
N VAL A 134 1.40 22.80 1.32
CA VAL A 134 0.10 23.40 1.60
C VAL A 134 -0.84 22.31 2.11
N CYS A 135 -1.58 22.63 3.16
CA CYS A 135 -2.58 21.74 3.71
C CYS A 135 -3.89 22.48 3.89
N ASP A 136 -4.99 21.75 3.94
CA ASP A 136 -6.22 22.21 4.56
C ASP A 136 -6.39 21.47 5.90
N GLU A 137 -7.53 21.61 6.56
CA GLU A 137 -7.83 20.88 7.81
C GLU A 137 -7.84 19.34 7.68
N ARG A 138 -7.75 18.78 6.46
CA ARG A 138 -8.07 17.37 6.16
C ARG A 138 -6.97 16.62 5.41
N MET A 139 -6.17 17.32 4.63
CA MET A 139 -5.14 16.75 3.78
C MET A 139 -4.04 17.75 3.48
N CYS A 140 -2.88 17.21 3.17
CA CYS A 140 -1.72 17.94 2.70
C CYS A 140 -1.41 17.49 1.30
N LEU A 141 -1.12 18.44 0.42
CA LEU A 141 -0.54 18.11 -0.88
C LEU A 141 0.93 17.74 -0.69
N PRO A 142 1.49 16.85 -1.54
CA PRO A 142 2.93 16.63 -1.57
C PRO A 142 3.67 17.97 -1.70
N PRO A 143 4.82 18.15 -1.02
CA PRO A 143 5.60 19.37 -1.17
C PRO A 143 5.98 19.63 -2.62
N GLU A 144 5.86 20.88 -3.05
CA GLU A 144 6.08 21.31 -4.43
C GLU A 144 7.15 22.41 -4.47
N GLU A 145 7.86 22.49 -5.60
CA GLU A 145 8.85 23.52 -5.88
C GLU A 145 8.36 24.45 -7.00
N VAL A 146 8.26 25.75 -6.71
CA VAL A 146 7.88 26.78 -7.69
C VAL A 146 9.07 27.70 -7.99
N SER A 147 9.41 27.84 -9.27
CA SER A 147 10.53 28.67 -9.72
C SER A 147 10.22 30.16 -9.61
N ILE A 148 11.16 30.91 -9.04
CA ILE A 148 11.16 32.38 -8.98
C ILE A 148 12.01 32.90 -10.14
N GLU A 149 11.43 33.72 -11.02
CA GLU A 149 12.19 34.47 -12.03
C GLU A 149 11.77 35.94 -12.06
N VAL A 150 12.66 36.84 -11.62
CA VAL A 150 12.39 38.29 -11.60
C VAL A 150 13.50 39.05 -12.29
N LYS A 151 13.17 39.81 -13.34
CA LYS A 151 14.12 40.66 -14.06
C LYS A 151 14.34 41.97 -13.31
N ILE A 152 15.60 42.38 -13.13
CA ILE A 152 15.92 43.65 -12.48
C ILE A 152 15.41 44.86 -13.27
N SER A 153 15.21 44.73 -14.58
CA SER A 153 14.58 45.75 -15.41
C SER A 153 13.10 46.00 -15.08
N ASP A 154 12.44 45.08 -14.36
CA ASP A 154 10.99 45.05 -14.13
C ASP A 154 10.62 45.47 -12.69
N ILE A 155 11.29 46.51 -12.18
CA ILE A 155 10.97 47.10 -10.87
C ILE A 155 9.58 47.75 -10.95
N ARG A 156 8.67 47.27 -10.10
CA ARG A 156 7.30 47.79 -9.98
C ARG A 156 7.32 49.13 -9.23
N SER A 157 6.34 50.00 -9.52
CA SER A 157 6.24 51.32 -8.87
C SER A 157 6.05 51.18 -7.36
N GLU A 158 6.60 52.13 -6.59
CA GLU A 158 6.42 52.23 -5.13
C GLU A 158 4.92 52.31 -4.75
N ASP A 159 4.10 52.96 -5.58
CA ASP A 159 2.64 53.08 -5.37
C ASP A 159 1.89 51.73 -5.44
N ASN A 160 2.48 50.70 -6.06
CA ASN A 160 1.86 49.37 -6.23
C ASN A 160 2.38 48.34 -5.20
N ARG A 161 3.15 48.78 -4.20
CA ARG A 161 3.70 47.90 -3.17
C ARG A 161 2.58 47.32 -2.30
N PRO A 162 2.47 45.99 -2.16
CA PRO A 162 1.45 45.38 -1.32
C PRO A 162 1.71 45.67 0.17
N GLU A 163 0.65 45.63 0.97
CA GLU A 163 0.77 45.65 2.44
C GLU A 163 1.19 44.25 2.91
N TYR A 164 2.46 44.10 3.31
CA TYR A 164 3.06 42.78 3.54
C TYR A 164 2.37 41.95 4.64
N CYS A 165 1.84 42.58 5.70
CA CYS A 165 1.23 41.88 6.84
C CYS A 165 -0.19 42.36 7.11
N ALA A 166 -1.04 42.37 6.08
CA ALA A 166 -2.46 42.62 6.26
C ALA A 166 -3.11 41.51 7.12
N PRO A 167 -4.06 41.83 8.02
CA PRO A 167 -4.76 40.82 8.81
C PRO A 167 -5.65 39.95 7.91
N THR A 168 -5.65 38.63 8.17
CA THR A 168 -6.50 37.65 7.48
C THR A 168 -7.98 37.93 7.75
N GLN A 169 -8.84 37.63 6.79
CA GLN A 169 -10.28 37.85 6.87
C GLN A 169 -11.02 36.76 7.63
N GLY A 170 -10.33 35.69 8.04
CA GLY A 170 -10.84 34.67 8.96
C GLY A 170 -11.98 33.85 8.37
N TRP A 171 -11.89 33.54 7.07
CA TRP A 171 -12.96 32.85 6.34
C TRP A 171 -13.19 31.40 6.79
N CYS A 172 -12.25 30.82 7.54
CA CYS A 172 -12.25 29.42 7.96
C CYS A 172 -12.37 29.27 9.47
N GLY A 173 -13.17 30.11 10.14
CA GLY A 173 -13.66 29.81 11.50
C GLY A 173 -12.59 29.62 12.58
N HIS A 174 -11.36 30.09 12.37
CA HIS A 174 -10.33 30.19 13.40
C HIS A 174 -10.74 31.31 14.36
N GLY A 175 -11.28 30.91 15.51
CA GLY A 175 -11.88 31.82 16.48
C GLY A 175 -10.86 32.83 17.02
N GLU A 176 -11.25 34.10 16.99
CA GLU A 176 -10.55 35.23 17.61
C GLU A 176 -9.98 34.88 19.00
N SER A 177 -8.66 34.77 19.08
CA SER A 177 -7.94 34.84 20.35
C SER A 177 -7.58 36.29 20.66
N ALA A 178 -8.53 37.07 21.20
CA ALA A 178 -8.20 38.30 21.92
C ALA A 178 -9.26 38.68 22.99
N HIS A 179 -8.95 38.32 24.24
CA HIS A 179 -9.32 39.00 25.49
C HIS A 179 -10.80 39.28 25.89
N ALA A 180 -11.18 38.62 27.00
CA ALA A 180 -11.95 39.13 28.16
C ALA A 180 -13.50 39.31 28.07
N GLY A 181 -14.21 38.54 28.91
CA GLY A 181 -15.37 39.02 29.68
C GLY A 181 -16.78 38.53 29.28
N ASP A 182 -17.39 37.78 30.22
CA ASP A 182 -18.84 37.67 30.54
C ASP A 182 -19.91 37.17 29.53
N VAL A 183 -20.52 36.03 29.94
CA VAL A 183 -21.96 35.66 30.05
C VAL A 183 -22.98 36.19 29.00
N HIS A 184 -23.62 35.29 28.23
CA HIS A 184 -25.06 34.89 28.32
C HIS A 184 -25.59 34.11 27.10
N GLN A 185 -26.64 33.31 27.39
CA GLN A 185 -27.50 32.45 26.58
C GLN A 185 -28.17 33.09 25.34
N GLY A 186 -28.60 32.26 24.38
CA GLY A 186 -29.91 32.45 23.73
C GLY A 186 -30.04 32.07 22.24
N GLU A 187 -30.69 30.93 22.00
CA GLU A 187 -31.71 30.62 20.97
C GLU A 187 -31.72 31.23 19.55
N GLN A 188 -31.81 30.29 18.59
CA GLN A 188 -32.74 30.20 17.44
C GLN A 188 -33.01 31.42 16.54
N GLY A 189 -32.76 31.20 15.24
CA GLY A 189 -33.85 31.31 14.25
C GLY A 189 -33.72 32.40 13.18
N GLY A 190 -33.26 31.99 12.00
CA GLY A 190 -34.00 32.17 10.74
C GLY A 190 -33.99 33.53 10.01
N LEU A 191 -33.90 33.39 8.68
CA LEU A 191 -34.77 34.01 7.67
C LEU A 191 -34.16 35.11 6.77
N PHE A 192 -33.87 34.69 5.52
CA PHE A 192 -34.06 35.39 4.22
C PHE A 192 -33.46 36.80 3.98
N SER A 193 -32.69 36.96 2.90
CA SER A 193 -33.23 37.38 1.58
C SER A 193 -32.13 37.86 0.61
N ASP A 194 -32.16 37.25 -0.58
CA ASP A 194 -31.81 37.69 -1.94
C ASP A 194 -31.32 39.12 -2.20
N LYS A 195 -30.28 39.23 -3.05
CA LYS A 195 -30.35 39.69 -4.47
C LYS A 195 -28.94 39.68 -5.10
N ASP A 196 -28.67 38.92 -6.15
CA ASP A 196 -29.08 39.04 -7.57
C ASP A 196 -28.07 39.87 -8.41
N SER A 197 -27.35 39.18 -9.29
CA SER A 197 -26.92 39.57 -10.66
C SER A 197 -25.78 38.62 -11.11
N SER A 198 -26.07 37.51 -11.81
CA SER A 198 -26.14 37.38 -13.28
C SER A 198 -24.82 37.79 -13.95
N ASP A 199 -24.04 36.90 -14.57
CA ASP A 199 -24.32 36.30 -15.88
C ASP A 199 -23.16 35.36 -16.31
N LYS A 200 -23.53 34.18 -16.84
CA LYS A 200 -22.87 33.28 -17.83
C LYS A 200 -21.40 32.82 -17.63
N GLY A 201 -21.08 31.53 -17.71
CA GLY A 201 -21.91 30.37 -18.03
C GLY A 201 -21.11 29.07 -18.20
N THR A 202 -21.87 27.96 -18.11
CA THR A 202 -21.58 26.58 -18.58
C THR A 202 -20.43 25.86 -17.88
N ASP A 203 -20.62 25.37 -16.65
CA ASP A 203 -21.34 24.13 -16.26
C ASP A 203 -20.61 22.85 -16.68
N SER A 204 -19.54 22.58 -15.94
CA SER A 204 -19.22 21.25 -15.44
C SER A 204 -20.36 20.76 -14.52
N SER A 205 -21.05 19.69 -14.91
CA SER A 205 -21.78 18.88 -13.93
C SER A 205 -20.84 17.89 -13.27
N GLU A 206 -20.53 18.25 -12.02
CA GLU A 206 -19.92 17.55 -10.90
C GLU A 206 -20.06 16.01 -10.83
N LYS A 207 -19.05 15.40 -10.17
CA LYS A 207 -19.28 14.68 -8.91
C LYS A 207 -18.05 14.72 -7.99
N LYS A 208 -18.22 15.37 -6.84
CA LYS A 208 -17.39 15.38 -5.62
C LYS A 208 -17.25 14.00 -4.99
N GLU A 209 -16.06 13.65 -4.50
CA GLU A 209 -15.83 12.76 -3.35
C GLU A 209 -14.64 13.33 -2.52
N THR A 210 -14.54 12.95 -1.26
CA THR A 210 -14.21 13.72 -0.04
C THR A 210 -12.97 13.17 0.67
N SER A 211 -12.23 13.96 1.43
CA SER A 211 -10.98 13.54 2.15
C SER A 211 -11.15 12.49 3.27
N GLU A 212 -12.38 12.23 3.75
CA GLU A 212 -12.67 11.00 4.52
C GLU A 212 -12.38 9.74 3.68
N ASP A 213 -12.44 9.85 2.36
CA ASP A 213 -12.29 8.74 1.45
C ASP A 213 -10.88 8.17 1.43
N SER A 214 -9.79 8.84 1.83
CA SER A 214 -8.45 8.22 1.79
C SER A 214 -8.17 7.23 2.94
N LEU A 215 -8.48 7.62 4.19
CA LEU A 215 -8.38 6.71 5.35
C LEU A 215 -9.53 5.70 5.37
N LEU A 216 -10.73 6.12 4.97
CA LEU A 216 -11.85 5.20 4.76
C LEU A 216 -11.54 4.24 3.62
N TRP A 217 -10.91 4.66 2.52
CA TRP A 217 -10.47 3.78 1.44
C TRP A 217 -9.39 2.81 1.90
N THR A 218 -8.40 3.28 2.66
CA THR A 218 -7.37 2.43 3.26
C THR A 218 -7.98 1.39 4.22
N PHE A 219 -8.97 1.82 5.03
CA PHE A 219 -9.78 0.95 5.86
C PHE A 219 -10.62 -0.03 5.02
N LEU A 220 -11.25 0.42 3.94
CA LEU A 220 -12.08 -0.40 3.04
C LEU A 220 -11.24 -1.39 2.25
N LEU A 221 -10.03 -1.02 1.86
CA LEU A 221 -9.04 -1.89 1.24
C LEU A 221 -8.60 -2.96 2.24
N GLY A 222 -8.21 -2.55 3.46
CA GLY A 222 -7.92 -3.47 4.55
C GLY A 222 -9.09 -4.41 4.85
N PHE A 223 -10.32 -3.87 4.86
CA PHE A 223 -11.56 -4.62 5.05
C PHE A 223 -11.82 -5.61 3.91
N GLY A 224 -11.61 -5.20 2.65
CA GLY A 224 -11.70 -6.06 1.47
C GLY A 224 -10.70 -7.22 1.53
N LEU A 225 -9.45 -6.94 1.90
CA LEU A 225 -8.42 -7.96 2.11
C LEU A 225 -8.73 -8.87 3.30
N GLY A 226 -9.32 -8.34 4.38
CA GLY A 226 -9.79 -9.12 5.51
C GLY A 226 -10.97 -10.03 5.15
N LEU A 227 -11.87 -9.58 4.27
CA LEU A 227 -12.93 -10.42 3.72
C LEU A 227 -12.35 -11.52 2.83
N ALA A 228 -11.36 -11.22 1.99
CA ALA A 228 -10.65 -12.22 1.21
C ALA A 228 -9.92 -13.23 2.12
N ALA A 229 -9.37 -12.77 3.23
CA ALA A 229 -8.71 -13.63 4.22
C ALA A 229 -9.65 -14.63 4.89
N LEU A 230 -10.97 -14.39 4.96
CA LEU A 230 -11.95 -15.38 5.44
C LEU A 230 -12.00 -16.64 4.58
N LEU A 231 -11.65 -16.53 3.29
CA LEU A 231 -11.61 -17.64 2.36
C LEU A 231 -10.32 -18.46 2.50
N THR A 232 -9.37 -18.01 3.33
CA THR A 232 -8.12 -18.73 3.57
C THR A 232 -8.38 -20.02 4.36
N PRO A 233 -7.60 -21.07 4.05
CA PRO A 233 -7.84 -22.39 4.61
C PRO A 233 -7.66 -22.50 6.12
N CYS A 234 -6.95 -21.59 6.80
CA CYS A 234 -6.83 -21.65 8.27
C CYS A 234 -7.94 -20.91 9.03
N VAL A 235 -8.66 -19.99 8.37
CA VAL A 235 -9.74 -19.21 9.00
C VAL A 235 -11.07 -19.94 8.93
N PHE A 236 -11.38 -20.49 7.75
CA PHE A 236 -12.64 -21.19 7.50
C PHE A 236 -12.95 -22.33 8.48
N PRO A 237 -11.98 -23.19 8.86
CA PRO A 237 -12.21 -24.32 9.77
C PRO A 237 -12.50 -23.92 11.21
N MET A 238 -12.11 -22.69 11.57
CA MET A 238 -12.37 -22.15 12.89
C MET A 238 -13.83 -21.74 13.05
N ILE A 239 -14.57 -21.47 11.96
CA ILE A 239 -16.01 -21.09 12.03
C ILE A 239 -16.84 -22.16 12.77
N PRO A 240 -16.80 -23.46 12.41
CA PRO A 240 -17.49 -24.51 13.18
C PRO A 240 -17.03 -24.61 14.64
N MET A 241 -15.74 -24.42 14.91
CA MET A 241 -15.19 -24.51 16.27
C MET A 241 -15.72 -23.37 17.14
N THR A 242 -15.70 -22.14 16.64
CA THR A 242 -16.22 -20.95 17.33
C THR A 242 -17.72 -21.08 17.58
N VAL A 243 -18.47 -21.57 16.59
CA VAL A 243 -19.91 -21.79 16.75
C VAL A 243 -20.19 -22.84 17.81
N SER A 244 -19.44 -23.96 17.82
CA SER A 244 -19.60 -25.02 18.83
C SER A 244 -19.37 -24.50 20.25
N PHE A 245 -18.36 -23.64 20.43
CA PHE A 245 -18.06 -22.96 21.69
C PHE A 245 -19.22 -22.05 22.13
N PHE A 246 -19.71 -21.16 21.27
CA PHE A 246 -20.79 -20.23 21.61
C PHE A 246 -22.16 -20.91 21.76
N THR A 247 -22.41 -22.00 21.04
CA THR A 247 -23.64 -22.80 21.18
C THR A 247 -23.69 -23.51 22.53
N LYS A 248 -22.55 -23.91 23.10
CA LYS A 248 -22.46 -24.47 24.46
C LYS A 248 -22.55 -23.40 25.56
N GLN A 249 -22.04 -22.20 25.32
CA GLN A 249 -21.91 -21.15 26.34
C GLN A 249 -23.14 -20.21 26.43
N SER A 250 -23.85 -19.97 25.32
CA SER A 250 -24.93 -18.97 25.26
C SER A 250 -26.31 -19.62 25.36
N LYS A 251 -26.88 -19.65 26.57
CA LYS A 251 -28.20 -20.28 26.83
C LYS A 251 -29.38 -19.40 26.43
N THR A 252 -29.18 -18.08 26.36
CA THR A 252 -30.20 -17.09 25.98
C THR A 252 -29.74 -16.23 24.81
N ARG A 253 -30.70 -15.69 24.03
CA ARG A 253 -30.39 -14.84 22.87
C ARG A 253 -29.59 -13.59 23.26
N THR A 254 -29.90 -12.97 24.39
CA THR A 254 -29.21 -11.78 24.90
C THR A 254 -27.77 -12.09 25.31
N GLU A 255 -27.55 -13.23 25.95
CA GLU A 255 -26.21 -13.69 26.32
C GLU A 255 -25.38 -14.07 25.08
N GLY A 256 -26.03 -14.65 24.06
CA GLY A 256 -25.45 -14.89 22.74
C GLY A 256 -24.93 -13.63 22.07
N ILE A 257 -25.76 -12.59 21.96
CA ILE A 257 -25.38 -11.31 21.35
C ILE A 257 -24.27 -10.63 22.15
N ARG A 258 -24.34 -10.62 23.49
CA ARG A 258 -23.28 -10.02 24.33
C ARG A 258 -21.96 -10.74 24.13
N ASN A 259 -21.95 -12.07 24.20
CA ASN A 259 -20.75 -12.87 24.03
C ASN A 259 -20.16 -12.71 22.62
N ALA A 260 -21.01 -12.59 21.59
CA ALA A 260 -20.61 -12.35 20.21
C ALA A 260 -19.96 -10.97 20.00
N LEU A 261 -20.54 -9.91 20.58
CA LEU A 261 -19.96 -8.56 20.52
C LEU A 261 -18.62 -8.51 21.26
N THR A 262 -18.54 -9.12 22.45
CA THR A 262 -17.27 -9.23 23.20
C THR A 262 -16.22 -10.02 22.42
N TYR A 263 -16.62 -11.08 21.71
CA TYR A 263 -15.73 -11.86 20.87
C TYR A 263 -15.20 -11.06 19.67
N GLY A 264 -16.08 -10.40 18.93
CA GLY A 264 -15.71 -9.54 17.81
C GLY A 264 -14.78 -8.41 18.25
N PHE A 265 -15.06 -7.76 19.38
CA PHE A 265 -14.19 -6.74 19.97
C PHE A 265 -12.78 -7.29 20.27
N PHE A 266 -12.66 -8.46 20.89
CA PHE A 266 -11.35 -9.04 21.15
C PHE A 266 -10.61 -9.48 19.89
N ILE A 267 -11.29 -9.92 18.84
CA ILE A 267 -10.66 -10.18 17.54
C ILE A 267 -10.04 -8.89 17.00
N ILE A 268 -10.83 -7.80 16.94
CA ILE A 268 -10.37 -6.50 16.44
C ILE A 268 -9.18 -6.00 17.27
N PHE A 269 -9.32 -6.02 18.59
CA PHE A 269 -8.30 -5.57 19.51
C PHE A 269 -6.99 -6.37 19.36
N ILE A 270 -7.06 -7.70 19.39
CA ILE A 270 -5.86 -8.55 19.35
C ILE A 270 -5.18 -8.47 17.98
N TYR A 271 -5.92 -8.49 16.88
CA TYR A 271 -5.33 -8.38 15.55
C TYR A 271 -4.67 -7.03 15.31
N THR A 272 -5.36 -5.95 15.67
CA THR A 272 -4.83 -4.60 15.51
C THR A 272 -3.62 -4.39 16.40
N ALA A 273 -3.69 -4.82 17.67
CA ALA A 273 -2.56 -4.76 18.58
C ALA A 273 -1.38 -5.61 18.11
N LEU A 274 -1.62 -6.82 17.62
CA LEU A 274 -0.56 -7.70 17.11
C LEU A 274 0.09 -7.11 15.86
N GLY A 275 -0.70 -6.60 14.91
CA GLY A 275 -0.20 -5.93 13.71
C GLY A 275 0.66 -4.72 14.04
N LEU A 276 0.15 -3.80 14.87
CA LEU A 276 0.88 -2.60 15.30
C LEU A 276 2.11 -2.93 16.15
N ALA A 277 2.01 -3.88 17.07
CA ALA A 277 3.14 -4.31 17.88
C ALA A 277 4.25 -4.91 17.02
N LEU A 278 3.91 -5.78 16.06
CA LEU A 278 4.90 -6.35 15.16
C LEU A 278 5.62 -5.28 14.34
N THR A 279 4.87 -4.32 13.79
CA THR A 279 5.44 -3.18 13.05
C THR A 279 6.31 -2.30 13.94
N ALA A 280 5.88 -1.99 15.18
CA ALA A 280 6.66 -1.17 16.10
C ALA A 280 7.96 -1.87 16.57
N PHE A 281 7.86 -3.12 17.02
CA PHE A 281 9.01 -3.86 17.57
C PHE A 281 10.00 -4.27 16.48
N PHE A 282 9.53 -4.74 15.33
CA PHE A 282 10.40 -5.36 14.33
C PHE A 282 10.54 -4.54 13.04
N GLY A 283 9.80 -3.44 12.89
CA GLY A 283 9.78 -2.66 11.65
C GLY A 283 8.88 -3.27 10.57
N VAL A 284 8.67 -2.55 9.47
CA VAL A 284 7.85 -3.01 8.34
C VAL A 284 8.48 -4.20 7.59
N ASP A 285 9.81 -4.34 7.64
CA ASP A 285 10.55 -5.42 6.96
C ASP A 285 10.24 -6.83 7.47
N ILE A 286 9.84 -6.96 8.75
CA ILE A 286 9.72 -8.29 9.36
C ILE A 286 8.67 -9.14 8.66
N LEU A 287 7.60 -8.52 8.17
CA LEU A 287 6.52 -9.23 7.51
C LEU A 287 6.99 -9.79 6.18
N ASN A 288 7.86 -9.06 5.47
CA ASN A 288 8.49 -9.55 4.25
C ASN A 288 9.50 -10.67 4.57
N VAL A 289 10.39 -10.46 5.56
CA VAL A 289 11.39 -11.46 5.96
C VAL A 289 10.75 -12.78 6.41
N ILE A 290 9.65 -12.71 7.19
CA ILE A 290 8.90 -13.90 7.61
C ILE A 290 8.18 -14.54 6.41
N SER A 291 7.54 -13.75 5.55
CA SER A 291 6.78 -14.27 4.40
C SER A 291 7.67 -14.92 3.35
N THR A 292 8.93 -14.52 3.25
CA THR A 292 9.93 -15.09 2.33
C THR A 292 10.87 -16.10 3.01
N ASP A 293 10.71 -16.37 4.31
CA ASP A 293 11.57 -17.32 5.01
C ASP A 293 11.32 -18.77 4.54
N PRO A 294 12.34 -19.49 4.04
CA PRO A 294 12.14 -20.83 3.51
C PRO A 294 11.68 -21.84 4.57
N ILE A 295 12.18 -21.73 5.81
CA ILE A 295 11.84 -22.67 6.89
C ILE A 295 10.37 -22.47 7.30
N PHE A 296 9.96 -21.22 7.45
CA PHE A 296 8.57 -20.87 7.74
C PHE A 296 7.62 -21.32 6.63
N ASN A 297 7.96 -21.07 5.36
CA ASN A 297 7.17 -21.50 4.21
C ASN A 297 7.07 -23.03 4.09
N VAL A 298 8.16 -23.78 4.36
CA VAL A 298 8.13 -25.26 4.39
C VAL A 298 7.27 -25.77 5.56
N PHE A 299 7.36 -25.13 6.73
CA PHE A 299 6.49 -25.44 7.85
C PHE A 299 5.01 -25.23 7.49
N LEU A 300 4.66 -24.10 6.88
CA LEU A 300 3.30 -23.81 6.42
C LEU A 300 2.83 -24.81 5.34
N PHE A 301 3.70 -25.19 4.40
CA PHE A 301 3.40 -26.24 3.43
C PHE A 301 3.00 -27.56 4.10
N LEU A 302 3.80 -28.03 5.07
CA LEU A 302 3.50 -29.27 5.79
C LEU A 302 2.22 -29.14 6.63
N LEU A 303 2.00 -28.00 7.27
CA LEU A 303 0.80 -27.72 8.06
C LEU A 303 -0.47 -27.75 7.18
N LEU A 304 -0.46 -27.05 6.04
CA LEU A 304 -1.58 -27.00 5.10
C LEU A 304 -1.82 -28.37 4.43
N LEU A 305 -0.79 -29.18 4.18
CA LEU A 305 -0.99 -30.57 3.73
C LEU A 305 -1.71 -31.42 4.79
N VAL A 306 -1.35 -31.28 6.07
CA VAL A 306 -2.00 -31.99 7.17
C VAL A 306 -3.46 -31.56 7.32
N PHE A 307 -3.75 -30.26 7.25
CA PHE A 307 -5.12 -29.74 7.31
C PHE A 307 -5.95 -30.10 6.07
N GLY A 308 -5.37 -29.99 4.87
CA GLY A 308 -6.01 -30.42 3.64
C GLY A 308 -6.38 -31.91 3.67
N ALA A 309 -5.46 -32.77 4.14
CA ALA A 309 -5.73 -34.19 4.36
C ALA A 309 -6.84 -34.43 5.41
N SER A 310 -6.88 -33.61 6.47
CA SER A 310 -7.95 -33.63 7.47
C SER A 310 -9.31 -33.26 6.85
N PHE A 311 -9.40 -32.27 5.95
CA PHE A 311 -10.68 -31.95 5.27
C PHE A 311 -11.13 -32.98 4.26
N LEU A 312 -10.19 -33.67 3.60
CA LEU A 312 -10.49 -34.82 2.74
C LEU A 312 -10.99 -36.04 3.54
N GLY A 313 -10.92 -35.99 4.87
CA GLY A 313 -11.39 -37.05 5.76
C GLY A 313 -10.39 -38.21 5.91
N ALA A 314 -9.09 -37.97 5.65
CA ALA A 314 -8.04 -38.96 5.89
C ALA A 314 -7.88 -39.26 7.39
N PHE A 315 -8.05 -38.23 8.23
CA PHE A 315 -8.11 -38.32 9.69
C PHE A 315 -8.86 -37.09 10.21
N GLU A 316 -9.62 -37.23 11.29
CA GLU A 316 -10.11 -36.06 12.04
C GLU A 316 -9.04 -35.68 13.07
N ILE A 317 -8.58 -34.43 13.06
CA ILE A 317 -7.73 -33.90 14.14
C ILE A 317 -8.60 -33.76 15.39
N GLN A 318 -8.83 -34.87 16.09
CA GLN A 318 -9.41 -34.86 17.42
C GLN A 318 -8.28 -34.63 18.41
N LEU A 319 -8.33 -33.51 19.14
CA LEU A 319 -7.42 -33.25 20.23
C LEU A 319 -7.41 -34.46 21.19
N PRO A 320 -6.24 -34.90 21.69
CA PRO A 320 -6.17 -36.00 22.66
C PRO A 320 -7.18 -35.76 23.78
N SER A 321 -7.96 -36.77 24.16
CA SER A 321 -9.08 -36.61 25.11
C SER A 321 -8.67 -35.95 26.43
N SER A 322 -7.41 -36.10 26.86
CA SER A 322 -6.85 -35.41 28.02
C SER A 322 -6.65 -33.90 27.84
N TRP A 323 -6.31 -33.45 26.62
CA TRP A 323 -6.16 -32.05 26.25
C TRP A 323 -7.52 -31.43 25.92
N ALA A 324 -8.37 -32.15 25.19
CA ALA A 324 -9.75 -31.76 24.93
C ALA A 324 -10.54 -31.58 26.24
N ASN A 325 -10.43 -32.51 27.19
CA ASN A 325 -11.11 -32.39 28.49
C ASN A 325 -10.52 -31.27 29.38
N LYS A 326 -9.21 -30.97 29.28
CA LYS A 326 -8.59 -29.83 29.99
C LYS A 326 -8.97 -28.49 29.37
N ALA A 327 -8.97 -28.41 28.03
CA ALA A 327 -9.43 -27.26 27.28
C ALA A 327 -10.93 -27.04 27.49
N ASP A 328 -11.75 -28.10 27.49
CA ASP A 328 -13.17 -28.04 27.85
C ASP A 328 -13.38 -27.67 29.32
N ALA A 329 -12.54 -28.11 30.25
CA ALA A 329 -12.61 -27.69 31.66
C ALA A 329 -12.20 -26.22 31.87
N ALA A 330 -11.23 -25.72 31.08
CA ALA A 330 -10.82 -24.32 31.05
C ALA A 330 -11.86 -23.44 30.33
N SER A 331 -12.46 -23.95 29.27
CA SER A 331 -13.57 -23.36 28.50
C SER A 331 -14.85 -23.30 29.35
N ASN A 332 -15.10 -24.34 30.17
CA ASN A 332 -16.15 -24.37 31.18
C ASN A 332 -15.93 -23.41 32.35
N ARG A 333 -14.78 -22.73 32.46
CA ARG A 333 -14.66 -21.55 33.35
C ARG A 333 -15.47 -20.36 32.86
N GLY A 334 -16.05 -20.43 31.65
CA GLY A 334 -17.22 -19.68 31.19
C GLY A 334 -17.20 -18.17 31.46
N GLY A 335 -17.06 -17.36 30.43
CA GLY A 335 -17.17 -15.90 30.55
C GLY A 335 -16.23 -15.17 29.61
N ILE A 336 -16.01 -13.89 29.89
CA ILE A 336 -15.19 -12.97 29.07
C ILE A 336 -13.76 -13.51 28.88
N ILE A 337 -13.18 -14.16 29.90
CA ILE A 337 -11.83 -14.73 29.84
C ILE A 337 -11.74 -15.87 28.81
N GLY A 338 -12.73 -16.76 28.76
CA GLY A 338 -12.76 -17.84 27.77
C GLY A 338 -12.88 -17.32 26.34
N ILE A 339 -13.68 -16.25 26.16
CA ILE A 339 -13.86 -15.56 24.88
C ILE A 339 -12.54 -14.90 24.42
N PHE A 340 -11.81 -14.25 25.33
CA PHE A 340 -10.50 -13.66 25.04
C PHE A 340 -9.48 -14.69 24.55
N PHE A 341 -9.32 -15.82 25.25
CA PHE A 341 -8.36 -16.86 24.85
C PHE A 341 -8.73 -17.53 23.53
N MET A 342 -10.03 -17.70 23.25
CA MET A 342 -10.48 -18.19 21.94
C MET A 342 -10.19 -17.19 20.82
N ALA A 343 -10.38 -15.88 21.08
CA ALA A 343 -10.06 -14.84 20.11
C ALA A 343 -8.54 -14.76 19.86
N ALA A 344 -7.73 -14.86 20.91
CA ALA A 344 -6.27 -14.91 20.81
C ALA A 344 -5.78 -16.13 20.01
N THR A 345 -6.37 -17.30 20.26
CA THR A 345 -6.02 -18.53 19.53
C THR A 345 -6.35 -18.41 18.04
N LEU A 346 -7.54 -17.90 17.71
CA LEU A 346 -7.92 -17.60 16.33
C LEU A 346 -6.93 -16.63 15.69
N ALA A 347 -6.60 -15.53 16.37
CA ALA A 347 -5.72 -14.50 15.84
C ALA A 347 -4.31 -15.03 15.56
N ILE A 348 -3.71 -15.79 16.46
CA ILE A 348 -2.35 -16.33 16.27
C ILE A 348 -2.30 -17.32 15.10
N VAL A 349 -3.27 -18.24 15.03
CA VAL A 349 -3.30 -19.28 13.98
C VAL A 349 -3.60 -18.65 12.62
N SER A 350 -4.58 -17.74 12.56
CA SER A 350 -4.97 -17.08 11.31
C SER A 350 -3.91 -16.07 10.84
N PHE A 351 -3.27 -15.31 11.74
CA PHE A 351 -2.19 -14.39 11.37
C PHE A 351 -1.04 -15.10 10.64
N SER A 352 -0.80 -16.39 10.95
CA SER A 352 0.22 -17.18 10.27
C SER A 352 -0.07 -17.40 8.77
N CYS A 353 -1.34 -17.53 8.37
CA CYS A 353 -1.73 -17.69 6.96
C CYS A 353 -2.16 -16.37 6.30
N THR A 354 -2.59 -15.38 7.08
CA THR A 354 -2.96 -14.06 6.57
C THR A 354 -1.80 -13.08 6.56
N GLY A 355 -0.66 -13.43 7.18
CA GLY A 355 0.54 -12.60 7.28
C GLY A 355 1.01 -12.02 5.94
N PRO A 356 1.08 -12.79 4.85
CA PRO A 356 1.45 -12.25 3.54
C PRO A 356 0.46 -11.19 3.00
N LEU A 357 -0.84 -11.41 3.19
CA LEU A 357 -1.88 -10.44 2.78
C LEU A 357 -1.78 -9.16 3.62
N VAL A 358 -1.64 -9.32 4.94
CA VAL A 358 -1.44 -8.22 5.89
C VAL A 358 -0.16 -7.44 5.59
N GLY A 359 0.94 -8.13 5.28
CA GLY A 359 2.21 -7.51 4.90
C GLY A 359 2.10 -6.68 3.62
N SER A 360 1.44 -7.21 2.59
CA SER A 360 1.22 -6.46 1.35
C SER A 360 0.35 -5.22 1.55
N ALA A 361 -0.67 -5.32 2.40
CA ALA A 361 -1.54 -4.20 2.74
C ALA A 361 -0.82 -3.12 3.55
N LEU A 362 0.04 -3.53 4.49
CA LEU A 362 0.83 -2.60 5.30
C LEU A 362 1.95 -1.94 4.50
N ALA A 363 2.54 -2.65 3.53
CA ALA A 363 3.55 -2.08 2.64
C ALA A 363 2.99 -0.93 1.80
N GLY A 364 1.75 -1.08 1.28
CA GLY A 364 1.07 0.00 0.54
C GLY A 364 0.60 1.17 1.42
N ALA A 365 0.51 0.99 2.73
CA ALA A 365 0.07 2.00 3.69
C ALA A 365 1.22 2.56 4.55
N ALA A 366 2.47 2.24 4.22
CA ALA A 366 3.65 2.69 4.98
C ALA A 366 4.09 4.09 4.52
N THR A 367 3.33 5.12 4.90
CA THR A 367 3.58 6.53 4.54
C THR A 367 4.23 7.34 5.66
N GLY A 368 5.09 6.72 6.48
CA GLY A 368 5.78 7.38 7.60
C GLY A 368 4.93 7.61 8.87
N SER A 369 3.59 7.56 8.78
CA SER A 369 2.68 7.67 9.93
C SER A 369 2.09 6.32 10.37
N PHE A 370 1.74 6.17 11.66
CA PHE A 370 1.05 4.98 12.18
C PHE A 370 -0.45 4.95 11.85
N ALA A 371 -1.03 6.04 11.33
CA ALA A 371 -2.46 6.17 11.06
C ALA A 371 -2.93 5.24 9.95
N ALA A 372 -2.24 5.23 8.80
CA ALA A 372 -2.59 4.37 7.67
C ALA A 372 -2.39 2.86 7.98
N PRO A 373 -1.28 2.41 8.60
CA PRO A 373 -1.15 1.03 9.09
C PRO A 373 -2.24 0.62 10.09
N THR A 374 -2.64 1.54 10.97
CA THR A 374 -3.74 1.32 11.92
C THR A 374 -5.07 1.18 11.20
N ALA A 375 -5.37 2.04 10.22
CA ALA A 375 -6.59 1.96 9.42
C ALA A 375 -6.69 0.64 8.65
N VAL A 376 -5.60 0.17 8.02
CA VAL A 376 -5.53 -1.13 7.36
C VAL A 376 -5.80 -2.27 8.35
N MET A 377 -5.12 -2.28 9.50
CA MET A 377 -5.29 -3.33 10.52
C MET A 377 -6.68 -3.34 11.15
N LEU A 378 -7.26 -2.16 11.39
CA LEU A 378 -8.63 -2.04 11.87
C LEU A 378 -9.63 -2.53 10.82
N GLY A 379 -9.46 -2.17 9.54
CA GLY A 379 -10.29 -2.67 8.44
C GLY A 379 -10.22 -4.19 8.32
N PHE A 380 -8.99 -4.72 8.26
CA PHE A 380 -8.72 -6.14 8.13
C PHE A 380 -9.32 -6.96 9.29
N SER A 381 -9.10 -6.51 10.52
CA SER A 381 -9.60 -7.19 11.71
C SER A 381 -11.11 -7.07 11.90
N SER A 382 -11.71 -5.94 11.47
CA SER A 382 -13.16 -5.75 11.45
C SER A 382 -13.85 -6.67 10.46
N ALA A 383 -13.26 -6.84 9.27
CA ALA A 383 -13.77 -7.77 8.27
C ALA A 383 -13.74 -9.22 8.76
N LEU A 384 -12.67 -9.62 9.44
CA LEU A 384 -12.60 -10.94 10.08
C LEU A 384 -13.63 -11.06 11.22
N ALA A 385 -13.74 -10.06 12.10
CA ALA A 385 -14.65 -10.12 13.25
C ALA A 385 -16.13 -10.19 12.87
N LEU A 386 -16.53 -9.60 11.74
CA LEU A 386 -17.93 -9.49 11.31
C LEU A 386 -18.64 -10.85 11.15
N PRO A 387 -18.18 -11.81 10.33
CA PRO A 387 -18.85 -13.11 10.19
C PRO A 387 -18.81 -13.91 11.49
N PHE A 388 -17.70 -13.91 12.23
CA PHE A 388 -17.59 -14.64 13.49
C PHE A 388 -18.52 -14.06 14.57
N GLY A 389 -18.62 -12.73 14.66
CA GLY A 389 -19.58 -12.04 15.53
C GLY A 389 -21.01 -12.32 15.11
N LEU A 390 -21.32 -12.25 13.81
CA LEU A 390 -22.66 -12.51 13.29
C LEU A 390 -23.12 -13.95 13.55
N PHE A 391 -22.27 -14.93 13.28
CA PHE A 391 -22.54 -16.35 13.54
C PHE A 391 -22.70 -16.64 15.03
N SER A 392 -21.97 -15.94 15.88
CA SER A 392 -22.08 -16.06 17.34
C SER A 392 -23.35 -15.39 17.89
N ALA A 393 -23.81 -14.30 17.29
CA ALA A 393 -25.00 -13.55 17.70
C ALA A 393 -26.32 -14.29 17.38
N PHE A 394 -26.31 -15.14 16.35
CA PHE A 394 -27.46 -15.93 15.93
C PHE A 394 -27.18 -17.43 15.89
N PRO A 395 -27.01 -18.10 17.06
CA PRO A 395 -26.85 -19.55 17.12
C PRO A 395 -27.99 -20.32 16.43
N GLY A 396 -29.20 -19.75 16.46
CA GLY A 396 -30.39 -20.30 15.79
C GLY A 396 -30.32 -20.29 14.25
N TRP A 397 -29.61 -19.34 13.64
CA TRP A 397 -29.43 -19.30 12.18
C TRP A 397 -28.47 -20.41 11.73
N LEU A 398 -27.44 -20.70 12.53
CA LEU A 398 -26.58 -21.85 12.31
C LEU A 398 -27.25 -23.19 12.63
N ASN A 399 -28.14 -23.25 13.62
CA ASN A 399 -28.98 -24.42 13.85
C ASN A 399 -29.99 -24.68 12.72
N SER A 400 -30.25 -23.67 11.87
CA SER A 400 -31.07 -23.79 10.65
C SER A 400 -30.27 -24.16 9.40
N LEU A 401 -28.92 -24.09 9.46
CA LEU A 401 -28.09 -24.73 8.44
C LEU A 401 -28.28 -26.24 8.58
N PRO A 402 -28.59 -26.95 7.49
CA PRO A 402 -28.87 -28.37 7.55
C PRO A 402 -27.69 -29.09 8.20
N GLN A 403 -27.95 -29.76 9.32
CA GLN A 403 -26.94 -30.55 10.03
C GLN A 403 -26.29 -31.53 9.06
N SER A 404 -24.98 -31.40 8.86
CA SER A 404 -24.11 -32.51 8.44
C SER A 404 -24.60 -33.29 7.20
N GLY A 405 -25.25 -32.61 6.25
CA GLY A 405 -25.65 -33.23 4.98
C GLY A 405 -24.43 -33.43 4.06
N GLY A 406 -24.59 -34.20 2.99
CA GLY A 406 -23.52 -34.41 1.99
C GLY A 406 -23.00 -33.12 1.35
N TRP A 407 -23.76 -32.02 1.39
CA TRP A 407 -23.28 -30.71 0.94
C TRP A 407 -22.12 -30.17 1.78
N LEU A 408 -22.16 -30.32 3.12
CA LEU A 408 -21.06 -29.89 3.99
C LEU A 408 -19.80 -30.72 3.73
N ASN A 409 -19.97 -32.02 3.45
CA ASN A 409 -18.85 -32.87 3.05
C ASN A 409 -18.26 -32.41 1.70
N SER A 410 -19.10 -32.06 0.72
CA SER A 410 -18.62 -31.49 -0.55
C SER A 410 -17.86 -30.18 -0.37
N VAL A 411 -18.29 -29.30 0.53
CA VAL A 411 -17.55 -28.06 0.84
C VAL A 411 -16.19 -28.38 1.46
N LYS A 412 -16.11 -29.31 2.43
CA LYS A 412 -14.84 -29.75 3.01
C LYS A 412 -13.88 -30.29 1.95
N VAL A 413 -14.36 -31.14 1.05
CA VAL A 413 -13.52 -31.74 0.00
C VAL A 413 -12.98 -30.67 -0.96
N VAL A 414 -13.83 -29.75 -1.42
CA VAL A 414 -13.38 -28.65 -2.29
C VAL A 414 -12.35 -27.77 -1.60
N LEU A 415 -12.59 -27.39 -0.35
CA LEU A 415 -11.65 -26.57 0.42
C LEU A 415 -10.35 -27.31 0.73
N GLY A 416 -10.39 -28.61 1.04
CA GLY A 416 -9.20 -29.42 1.26
C GLY A 416 -8.35 -29.58 0.00
N LEU A 417 -8.97 -29.74 -1.18
CA LEU A 417 -8.24 -29.76 -2.46
C LEU A 417 -7.62 -28.39 -2.79
N LEU A 418 -8.35 -27.30 -2.55
CA LEU A 418 -7.83 -25.94 -2.70
C LEU A 418 -6.66 -25.67 -1.74
N GLU A 419 -6.79 -26.10 -0.49
CA GLU A 419 -5.75 -25.96 0.53
C GLU A 419 -4.47 -26.68 0.13
N ILE A 420 -4.57 -27.91 -0.42
CA ILE A 420 -3.42 -28.62 -0.98
C ILE A 420 -2.79 -27.81 -2.12
N GLY A 421 -3.60 -27.23 -3.02
CA GLY A 421 -3.11 -26.35 -4.08
C GLY A 421 -2.33 -25.14 -3.54
N PHE A 422 -2.89 -24.46 -2.53
CA PHE A 422 -2.21 -23.35 -1.86
C PHE A 422 -0.96 -23.79 -1.09
N ALA A 423 -0.93 -24.99 -0.51
CA ALA A 423 0.26 -25.52 0.15
C ALA A 423 1.46 -25.52 -0.80
N PHE A 424 1.27 -25.95 -2.06
CA PHE A 424 2.31 -25.92 -3.07
C PHE A 424 2.80 -24.51 -3.43
N LYS A 425 2.00 -23.45 -3.20
CA LYS A 425 2.49 -22.06 -3.31
C LYS A 425 3.52 -21.72 -2.25
N PHE A 426 3.30 -22.12 -1.00
CA PHE A 426 4.31 -21.93 0.06
C PHE A 426 5.58 -22.72 -0.23
N LEU A 427 5.45 -23.97 -0.72
CA LEU A 427 6.61 -24.75 -1.15
C LEU A 427 7.34 -24.09 -2.34
N SER A 428 6.60 -23.55 -3.32
CA SER A 428 7.16 -22.83 -4.46
C SER A 428 7.92 -21.56 -4.03
N ASN A 429 7.42 -20.80 -3.06
CA ASN A 429 8.14 -19.64 -2.53
C ASN A 429 9.46 -20.06 -1.87
N ALA A 430 9.45 -21.15 -1.08
CA ALA A 430 10.67 -21.67 -0.47
C ALA A 430 11.67 -22.19 -1.53
N ASP A 431 11.17 -22.85 -2.58
CA ASP A 431 11.98 -23.34 -3.71
C ASP A 431 12.62 -22.19 -4.49
N LEU A 432 11.88 -21.10 -4.75
CA LEU A 432 12.38 -19.90 -5.43
C LEU A 432 13.49 -19.20 -4.65
N VAL A 433 13.30 -19.01 -3.34
CA VAL A 433 14.29 -18.34 -2.48
C VAL A 433 15.55 -19.19 -2.29
N LEU A 434 15.41 -20.52 -2.24
CA LEU A 434 16.55 -21.45 -2.12
C LEU A 434 17.14 -21.86 -3.47
N GLN A 435 16.49 -21.52 -4.58
CA GLN A 435 16.88 -21.87 -5.95
C GLN A 435 17.17 -23.37 -6.14
N LEU A 436 16.37 -24.26 -5.52
CA LEU A 436 16.61 -25.71 -5.56
C LEU A 436 16.16 -26.35 -6.89
N GLY A 437 15.29 -25.69 -7.65
CA GLY A 437 14.74 -26.18 -8.91
C GLY A 437 13.79 -27.37 -8.74
N LEU A 438 13.20 -27.58 -7.56
CA LEU A 438 12.29 -28.70 -7.32
C LEU A 438 10.91 -28.47 -7.94
N LEU A 439 10.46 -27.21 -7.97
CA LEU A 439 9.10 -26.84 -8.34
C LEU A 439 9.11 -25.71 -9.37
N GLN A 440 9.60 -26.06 -10.56
CA GLN A 440 9.62 -25.18 -11.73
C GLN A 440 8.21 -24.82 -12.20
N ARG A 441 8.10 -23.73 -12.98
CA ARG A 441 6.82 -23.14 -13.42
C ARG A 441 5.84 -24.16 -13.99
N GLU A 442 6.32 -25.08 -14.82
CA GLU A 442 5.52 -26.10 -15.49
C GLU A 442 4.92 -27.09 -14.51
N LEU A 443 5.72 -27.60 -13.56
CA LEU A 443 5.25 -28.50 -12.52
C LEU A 443 4.24 -27.80 -11.59
N PHE A 444 4.48 -26.53 -11.24
CA PHE A 444 3.54 -25.73 -10.46
C PHE A 444 2.18 -25.62 -11.15
N ILE A 445 2.18 -25.23 -12.43
CA ILE A 445 0.96 -25.09 -13.23
C ILE A 445 0.27 -26.45 -13.41
N ALA A 446 1.02 -27.53 -13.62
CA ALA A 446 0.49 -28.89 -13.73
C ALA A 446 -0.23 -29.33 -12.45
N ILE A 447 0.31 -29.01 -11.27
CA ILE A 447 -0.34 -29.27 -9.98
C ILE A 447 -1.65 -28.50 -9.89
N TRP A 448 -1.68 -27.22 -10.27
CA TRP A 448 -2.89 -26.39 -10.24
C TRP A 448 -3.97 -26.85 -11.23
N ILE A 449 -3.56 -27.31 -12.42
CA ILE A 449 -4.46 -27.96 -13.39
C ILE A 449 -5.03 -29.23 -12.77
N ALA A 450 -4.19 -30.09 -12.19
CA ALA A 450 -4.62 -31.34 -11.57
C ALA A 450 -5.61 -31.09 -10.42
N VAL A 451 -5.34 -30.13 -9.53
CA VAL A 451 -6.24 -29.73 -8.44
C VAL A 451 -7.57 -29.21 -9.00
N SER A 452 -7.53 -28.27 -9.96
CA SER A 452 -8.72 -27.68 -10.56
C SER A 452 -9.61 -28.71 -11.25
N LEU A 453 -9.01 -29.61 -12.04
CA LEU A 453 -9.73 -30.69 -12.70
C LEU A 453 -10.29 -31.72 -11.70
N THR A 454 -9.53 -32.05 -10.65
CA THR A 454 -10.00 -32.95 -9.58
C THR A 454 -11.21 -32.37 -8.87
N ILE A 455 -11.20 -31.06 -8.56
CA ILE A 455 -12.36 -30.35 -8.01
C ILE A 455 -13.54 -30.39 -8.98
N ALA A 456 -13.32 -30.11 -10.28
CA ALA A 456 -14.38 -30.13 -11.27
C ALA A 456 -15.03 -31.53 -11.39
N PHE A 457 -14.22 -32.59 -11.50
CA PHE A 457 -14.69 -33.98 -11.59
C PHE A 457 -15.40 -34.44 -10.31
N TYR A 458 -14.90 -34.03 -9.14
CA TYR A 458 -15.60 -34.23 -7.88
C TYR A 458 -16.98 -33.57 -7.90
N LEU A 459 -17.06 -32.30 -8.34
CA LEU A 459 -18.31 -31.56 -8.40
C LEU A 459 -19.28 -32.12 -9.46
N PHE A 460 -18.78 -32.67 -10.57
CA PHE A 460 -19.61 -33.43 -11.51
C PHE A 460 -20.06 -34.80 -11.00
N GLY A 461 -19.54 -35.24 -9.86
CA GLY A 461 -19.93 -36.50 -9.22
C GLY A 461 -19.32 -37.72 -9.90
N TRP A 462 -18.21 -37.58 -10.61
CA TRP A 462 -17.49 -38.72 -11.21
C TRP A 462 -16.87 -39.65 -10.17
N PHE A 463 -16.51 -39.13 -8.99
CA PHE A 463 -16.08 -39.91 -7.85
C PHE A 463 -16.63 -39.32 -6.55
N THR A 464 -16.77 -40.15 -5.52
CA THR A 464 -17.29 -39.79 -4.19
C THR A 464 -16.33 -40.30 -3.12
N LEU A 465 -16.12 -39.51 -2.07
CA LEU A 465 -15.26 -39.90 -0.94
C LEU A 465 -16.06 -40.71 0.11
N PRO A 466 -15.39 -41.45 1.03
CA PRO A 466 -16.06 -42.36 1.97
C PRO A 466 -17.13 -41.71 2.86
N HIS A 467 -17.02 -40.40 3.11
CA HIS A 467 -17.94 -39.62 3.94
C HIS A 467 -19.01 -38.87 3.13
N ASP A 468 -19.09 -39.09 1.81
CA ASP A 468 -20.11 -38.47 0.94
C ASP A 468 -21.43 -39.24 0.95
N SER A 469 -22.54 -38.51 0.92
CA SER A 469 -23.85 -39.09 0.62
C SER A 469 -24.02 -39.34 -0.88
N LYS A 470 -24.70 -40.43 -1.26
CA LYS A 470 -25.04 -40.69 -2.67
C LYS A 470 -25.88 -39.54 -3.25
N VAL A 471 -25.44 -38.99 -4.37
CA VAL A 471 -26.10 -37.86 -5.03
C VAL A 471 -26.85 -38.39 -6.26
N GLU A 472 -28.19 -38.36 -6.24
CA GLU A 472 -29.01 -38.84 -7.37
C GLU A 472 -29.11 -37.81 -8.51
N ARG A 473 -28.96 -36.51 -8.22
CA ARG A 473 -28.96 -35.42 -9.22
C ARG A 473 -27.99 -34.31 -8.83
N ILE A 474 -27.24 -33.82 -9.82
CA ILE A 474 -26.30 -32.71 -9.64
C ILE A 474 -27.11 -31.40 -9.57
N GLY A 475 -27.03 -30.69 -8.45
CA GLY A 475 -27.65 -29.37 -8.31
C GLY A 475 -26.97 -28.33 -9.18
N VAL A 476 -27.73 -27.32 -9.63
CA VAL A 476 -27.24 -26.25 -10.54
C VAL A 476 -26.00 -25.54 -9.98
N PHE A 477 -25.97 -25.26 -8.67
CA PHE A 477 -24.82 -24.63 -8.01
C PHE A 477 -23.55 -25.49 -8.07
N ARG A 478 -23.68 -26.81 -7.84
CA ARG A 478 -22.56 -27.75 -7.90
C ARG A 478 -22.01 -27.85 -9.33
N LEU A 479 -22.91 -27.88 -10.31
CA LEU A 479 -22.56 -27.89 -11.73
C LEU A 479 -21.87 -26.59 -12.16
N SER A 480 -22.39 -25.42 -11.78
CA SER A 480 -21.81 -24.13 -12.14
C SER A 480 -20.41 -23.97 -11.54
N LEU A 481 -20.23 -24.34 -10.27
CA LEU A 481 -18.93 -24.28 -9.62
C LEU A 481 -17.93 -25.26 -10.28
N GLY A 482 -18.37 -26.47 -10.61
CA GLY A 482 -17.56 -27.44 -11.36
C GLY A 482 -17.13 -26.92 -12.73
N MET A 483 -18.03 -26.23 -13.45
CA MET A 483 -17.70 -25.58 -14.72
C MET A 483 -16.64 -24.47 -14.57
N VAL A 484 -16.71 -23.66 -13.52
CA VAL A 484 -15.70 -22.62 -13.25
C VAL A 484 -14.32 -23.24 -13.04
N PHE A 485 -14.21 -24.27 -12.20
CA PHE A 485 -12.93 -24.97 -11.98
C PHE A 485 -12.42 -25.70 -13.24
N MET A 486 -13.33 -26.23 -14.06
CA MET A 486 -12.96 -26.82 -15.34
C MET A 486 -12.42 -25.76 -16.32
N MET A 487 -13.08 -24.60 -16.40
CA MET A 487 -12.63 -23.48 -17.23
C MET A 487 -11.26 -22.97 -16.76
N LEU A 488 -11.05 -22.85 -15.44
CA LEU A 488 -9.76 -22.48 -14.86
C LEU A 488 -8.68 -23.51 -15.24
N GLY A 489 -8.97 -24.81 -15.08
CA GLY A 489 -8.05 -25.87 -15.47
C GLY A 489 -7.66 -25.79 -16.94
N ILE A 490 -8.62 -25.55 -17.84
CA ILE A 490 -8.37 -25.40 -19.29
C ILE A 490 -7.57 -24.13 -19.60
N TYR A 491 -7.87 -23.01 -18.94
CA TYR A 491 -7.16 -21.74 -19.09
C TYR A 491 -5.68 -21.84 -18.72
N LEU A 492 -5.34 -22.67 -17.73
CA LEU A 492 -3.96 -22.87 -17.29
C LEU A 492 -3.13 -23.76 -18.20
N VAL A 493 -3.76 -24.59 -19.07
CA VAL A 493 -3.06 -25.54 -19.96
C VAL A 493 -1.99 -24.85 -20.81
N PRO A 494 -2.26 -23.75 -21.54
CA PRO A 494 -1.23 -23.06 -22.32
C PRO A 494 -0.03 -22.59 -21.49
N GLY A 495 -0.23 -22.31 -20.19
CA GLY A 495 0.83 -21.86 -19.29
C GLY A 495 1.93 -22.89 -19.07
N MET A 496 1.65 -24.19 -19.26
CA MET A 496 2.66 -25.25 -19.23
C MET A 496 3.68 -25.15 -20.38
N TRP A 497 3.36 -24.42 -21.45
CA TRP A 497 4.25 -24.18 -22.59
C TRP A 497 4.75 -22.73 -22.64
N GLY A 498 4.80 -22.06 -21.49
CA GLY A 498 5.36 -20.70 -21.39
C GLY A 498 4.42 -19.58 -21.83
N ALA A 499 3.16 -19.87 -22.15
CA ALA A 499 2.19 -18.81 -22.43
C ALA A 499 1.93 -17.97 -21.16
N PRO A 500 1.74 -16.64 -21.31
CA PRO A 500 1.43 -15.78 -20.18
C PRO A 500 0.02 -16.07 -19.65
N VAL A 501 -0.10 -16.31 -18.34
CA VAL A 501 -1.35 -16.60 -17.64
C VAL A 501 -1.79 -15.38 -16.82
N ASN A 502 -2.12 -14.30 -17.52
CA ASN A 502 -2.40 -12.97 -16.96
C ASN A 502 -3.41 -12.95 -15.80
N LEU A 503 -4.41 -13.86 -15.79
CA LEU A 503 -5.41 -13.90 -14.72
C LEU A 503 -4.81 -14.23 -13.34
N ILE A 504 -3.70 -14.96 -13.33
CA ILE A 504 -2.98 -15.36 -12.11
C ILE A 504 -1.55 -14.81 -12.13
N SER A 505 -1.32 -13.67 -12.78
CA SER A 505 0.02 -13.08 -12.89
C SER A 505 0.67 -12.86 -11.52
N GLY A 506 1.96 -13.15 -11.41
CA GLY A 506 2.73 -13.09 -10.17
C GLY A 506 2.45 -14.20 -9.16
N PHE A 507 1.44 -15.04 -9.39
CA PHE A 507 1.17 -16.22 -8.56
C PHE A 507 2.07 -17.43 -8.89
N PRO A 508 2.17 -17.89 -10.16
CA PRO A 508 3.09 -18.98 -10.51
C PRO A 508 4.55 -18.50 -10.48
N PRO A 509 5.51 -19.45 -10.44
CA PRO A 509 6.90 -19.11 -10.68
C PRO A 509 7.10 -18.30 -11.99
N PRO A 510 8.05 -17.36 -12.00
CA PRO A 510 8.33 -16.53 -13.17
C PRO A 510 8.86 -17.35 -14.35
N ILE A 511 8.84 -16.76 -15.55
CA ILE A 511 9.17 -17.46 -16.81
C ILE A 511 10.64 -17.91 -16.84
N PHE A 512 11.57 -17.16 -16.26
CA PHE A 512 12.98 -17.59 -16.15
C PHE A 512 13.17 -18.81 -15.24
N TYR A 513 12.23 -19.09 -14.34
CA TYR A 513 12.23 -20.26 -13.46
C TYR A 513 11.44 -21.43 -14.07
N SER A 514 11.61 -21.63 -15.37
CA SER A 514 10.98 -22.67 -16.17
C SER A 514 11.99 -23.73 -16.60
N GLU A 515 11.52 -24.96 -16.82
CA GLU A 515 12.31 -26.04 -17.41
C GLU A 515 12.72 -25.70 -18.84
N TRP A 516 11.85 -25.01 -19.58
CA TRP A 516 12.05 -24.70 -20.99
C TRP A 516 13.17 -23.67 -21.25
N ASN A 517 13.36 -22.68 -20.37
CA ASN A 517 14.38 -21.64 -20.54
C ASN A 517 15.78 -22.02 -20.02
N GLN A 518 15.96 -23.12 -19.31
CA GLN A 518 17.29 -23.59 -18.87
C GLN A 518 18.23 -23.98 -20.05
N GLY A 519 17.76 -23.94 -21.29
CA GLY A 519 18.56 -24.10 -22.51
C GLY A 519 19.12 -22.80 -23.12
N SER A 520 18.74 -21.61 -22.64
CA SER A 520 19.16 -20.31 -23.23
C SER A 520 20.16 -19.56 -22.36
N GLN A 521 21.26 -20.21 -21.98
CA GLN A 521 22.46 -19.55 -21.40
C GLN A 521 23.35 -18.91 -22.49
N GLY A 522 22.77 -18.45 -23.59
CA GLY A 522 23.50 -17.95 -24.76
C GLY A 522 23.12 -16.52 -25.12
N ASP A 523 24.08 -15.61 -24.90
CA ASP A 523 24.29 -14.37 -25.64
C ASP A 523 23.10 -13.39 -25.77
N GLY A 524 22.99 -12.47 -24.81
CA GLY A 524 23.10 -11.02 -25.02
C GLY A 524 22.16 -10.26 -25.98
N HIS A 525 21.29 -10.91 -26.76
CA HIS A 525 20.42 -10.21 -27.70
C HIS A 525 19.06 -10.91 -27.86
N GLY A 526 18.02 -10.30 -27.28
CA GLY A 526 16.62 -10.45 -27.69
C GLY A 526 16.05 -11.88 -27.69
N GLY A 527 15.62 -12.36 -26.53
CA GLY A 527 14.92 -13.65 -26.40
C GLY A 527 13.42 -13.53 -26.65
N HIS A 528 12.94 -14.14 -27.73
CA HIS A 528 11.54 -14.23 -28.15
C HIS A 528 10.58 -14.63 -27.00
N GLY A 529 9.86 -13.65 -26.44
CA GLY A 529 8.86 -13.88 -25.40
C GLY A 529 8.27 -12.62 -24.75
N GLY A 530 8.83 -11.43 -25.01
CA GLY A 530 8.37 -10.18 -24.37
C GLY A 530 8.70 -10.08 -22.88
N HIS A 531 9.62 -10.91 -22.38
CA HIS A 531 10.11 -10.86 -21.00
C HIS A 531 11.43 -10.07 -20.96
N VAL A 532 11.48 -9.06 -20.10
CA VAL A 532 12.68 -8.27 -19.83
C VAL A 532 13.37 -8.87 -18.60
N GLU A 533 14.64 -9.22 -18.74
CA GLU A 533 15.47 -9.69 -17.64
C GLU A 533 16.53 -8.63 -17.31
N ALA A 534 16.79 -8.41 -16.02
CA ALA A 534 17.85 -7.53 -15.59
C ALA A 534 19.22 -8.05 -16.02
N ARG A 535 20.07 -7.15 -16.49
CA ARG A 535 21.39 -7.51 -17.00
C ARG A 535 22.39 -7.81 -15.89
N PHE A 536 22.19 -7.21 -14.71
CA PHE A 536 23.05 -7.38 -13.56
C PHE A 536 22.24 -7.61 -12.28
N ASP A 537 22.81 -8.40 -11.38
CA ASP A 537 22.36 -8.67 -10.01
C ASP A 537 23.29 -8.03 -8.95
N ASP A 538 24.28 -7.27 -9.42
CA ASP A 538 25.33 -6.65 -8.63
C ASP A 538 25.43 -5.15 -8.96
N TYR A 539 25.22 -4.34 -7.93
CA TYR A 539 25.24 -2.87 -8.02
C TYR A 539 26.55 -2.33 -8.62
N ASP A 540 27.70 -2.84 -8.19
CA ASP A 540 28.99 -2.27 -8.58
C ASP A 540 29.31 -2.58 -10.05
N LYS A 541 28.93 -3.78 -10.51
CA LYS A 541 29.05 -4.17 -11.93
C LYS A 541 28.07 -3.40 -12.80
N GLY A 542 26.84 -3.21 -12.34
CA GLY A 542 25.84 -2.42 -13.05
C GLY A 542 26.27 -0.97 -13.23
N LEU A 543 26.79 -0.34 -12.16
CA LEU A 543 27.26 1.04 -12.21
C LEU A 543 28.48 1.20 -13.13
N ALA A 544 29.40 0.23 -13.13
CA ALA A 544 30.52 0.23 -14.06
C ALA A 544 30.07 0.13 -15.53
N ALA A 545 29.09 -0.72 -15.82
CA ALA A 545 28.51 -0.84 -17.16
C ALA A 545 27.75 0.41 -17.59
N ALA A 546 26.98 1.03 -16.68
CA ALA A 546 26.28 2.30 -16.92
C ALA A 546 27.25 3.42 -17.32
N ARG A 547 28.39 3.51 -16.63
CA ARG A 547 29.48 4.45 -16.95
C ARG A 547 30.13 4.17 -18.30
N GLU A 548 30.36 2.91 -18.65
CA GLU A 548 30.97 2.53 -19.93
C GLU A 548 30.04 2.80 -21.12
N GLU A 549 28.74 2.58 -20.95
CA GLU A 549 27.73 2.72 -22.01
C GLU A 549 27.14 4.13 -22.11
N GLY A 550 27.44 5.02 -21.15
CA GLY A 550 26.92 6.38 -21.15
C GLY A 550 25.42 6.47 -20.85
N LYS A 551 24.88 5.51 -20.09
CA LYS A 551 23.44 5.39 -19.78
C LYS A 551 23.21 5.51 -18.26
N PRO A 552 22.02 5.93 -17.81
CA PRO A 552 21.68 5.87 -16.39
C PRO A 552 21.44 4.42 -15.95
N MET A 553 21.55 4.18 -14.65
CA MET A 553 21.27 2.88 -14.05
C MET A 553 19.90 2.88 -13.39
N LEU A 554 19.06 1.91 -13.74
CA LEU A 554 17.78 1.69 -13.07
C LEU A 554 17.94 0.56 -12.05
N LEU A 555 17.77 0.90 -10.78
CA LEU A 555 17.73 -0.06 -9.67
C LEU A 555 16.31 -0.58 -9.49
N ASP A 556 16.16 -1.90 -9.54
CA ASP A 556 14.95 -2.63 -9.18
C ASP A 556 15.18 -3.39 -7.87
N PHE A 557 14.71 -2.85 -6.74
CA PHE A 557 14.68 -3.57 -5.48
C PHE A 557 13.52 -4.57 -5.49
N THR A 558 13.87 -5.84 -5.62
CA THR A 558 12.94 -6.92 -5.91
C THR A 558 13.13 -8.10 -4.95
N GLY A 559 12.30 -9.13 -5.09
CA GLY A 559 12.46 -10.38 -4.36
C GLY A 559 12.03 -11.59 -5.19
N TRP A 560 12.66 -12.73 -4.94
CA TRP A 560 12.34 -14.02 -5.57
C TRP A 560 10.90 -14.44 -5.27
N ALA A 561 10.44 -14.25 -4.04
CA ALA A 561 9.08 -14.58 -3.62
C ALA A 561 8.12 -13.35 -3.63
N CYS A 562 8.53 -12.22 -4.21
CA CYS A 562 7.74 -11.00 -4.27
C CYS A 562 6.66 -11.05 -5.37
N VAL A 563 5.40 -11.28 -4.97
CA VAL A 563 4.25 -11.38 -5.89
C VAL A 563 4.02 -10.09 -6.69
N ASN A 564 4.07 -8.93 -6.04
CA ASN A 564 3.87 -7.64 -6.70
C ASN A 564 4.98 -7.33 -7.71
N CYS A 565 6.22 -7.70 -7.41
CA CYS A 565 7.35 -7.56 -8.32
C CYS A 565 7.14 -8.41 -9.59
N ARG A 566 6.76 -9.68 -9.41
CA ARG A 566 6.46 -10.56 -10.56
C ARG A 566 5.26 -10.03 -11.37
N LYS A 567 4.30 -9.38 -10.73
CA LYS A 567 3.16 -8.76 -11.41
C LYS A 567 3.59 -7.55 -12.25
N MET A 568 4.49 -6.70 -11.75
CA MET A 568 5.09 -5.62 -12.54
C MET A 568 5.82 -6.19 -13.77
N GLU A 569 6.62 -7.24 -13.60
CA GLU A 569 7.34 -7.87 -14.72
C GLU A 569 6.40 -8.44 -15.79
N GLU A 570 5.31 -9.11 -15.38
CA GLU A 570 4.40 -9.75 -16.32
C GLU A 570 3.42 -8.77 -16.97
N GLN A 571 3.03 -7.69 -16.29
CA GLN A 571 1.99 -6.75 -16.77
C GLN A 571 2.55 -5.42 -17.30
N VAL A 572 3.59 -4.87 -16.68
CA VAL A 572 4.16 -3.55 -17.00
C VAL A 572 5.41 -3.70 -17.87
N TRP A 573 6.38 -4.52 -17.46
CA TRP A 573 7.62 -4.69 -18.23
C TRP A 573 7.41 -5.39 -19.57
N SER A 574 6.33 -6.17 -19.71
CA SER A 574 5.95 -6.79 -20.97
C SER A 574 5.35 -5.81 -21.98
N ASN A 575 5.02 -4.57 -21.56
CA ASN A 575 4.59 -3.50 -22.47
C ASN A 575 5.75 -3.17 -23.43
N PRO A 576 5.53 -3.14 -24.75
CA PRO A 576 6.59 -2.91 -25.73
C PRO A 576 7.40 -1.63 -25.50
N LYS A 577 6.75 -0.53 -25.08
CA LYS A 577 7.44 0.75 -24.81
C LYS A 577 8.35 0.65 -23.58
N VAL A 578 7.84 0.06 -22.50
CA VAL A 578 8.62 -0.16 -21.28
C VAL A 578 9.80 -1.09 -21.58
N ALA A 579 9.55 -2.19 -22.29
CA ALA A 579 10.58 -3.15 -22.65
C ALA A 579 11.70 -2.52 -23.50
N GLU A 580 11.35 -1.63 -24.44
CA GLU A 580 12.33 -0.90 -25.25
C GLU A 580 13.23 -0.03 -24.36
N ILE A 581 12.64 0.79 -23.49
CA ILE A 581 13.38 1.66 -22.56
C ILE A 581 14.29 0.83 -21.63
N LEU A 582 13.74 -0.21 -21.00
CA LEU A 582 14.46 -1.07 -20.06
C LEU A 582 15.63 -1.84 -20.68
N THR A 583 15.60 -2.09 -21.99
CA THR A 583 16.65 -2.85 -22.69
C THR A 583 17.64 -1.97 -23.44
N GLN A 584 17.23 -0.78 -23.89
CA GLN A 584 18.04 0.07 -24.75
C GLN A 584 18.55 1.33 -24.05
N ASP A 585 17.74 1.97 -23.21
CA ASP A 585 18.02 3.33 -22.74
C ASP A 585 18.60 3.36 -21.31
N VAL A 586 18.36 2.31 -20.51
CA VAL A 586 18.88 2.20 -19.14
C VAL A 586 19.69 0.93 -18.94
N VAL A 587 20.58 0.93 -17.94
CA VAL A 587 21.19 -0.29 -17.40
C VAL A 587 20.33 -0.78 -16.24
N LEU A 588 19.50 -1.79 -16.49
CA LEU A 588 18.64 -2.41 -15.48
C LEU A 588 19.43 -3.36 -14.55
N VAL A 589 19.32 -3.11 -13.25
CA VAL A 589 19.94 -3.90 -12.17
C VAL A 589 18.88 -4.33 -11.16
N SER A 590 18.67 -5.64 -11.01
CA SER A 590 17.72 -6.17 -10.03
C SER A 590 18.44 -6.62 -8.76
N LEU A 591 18.09 -6.00 -7.64
CA LEU A 591 18.67 -6.27 -6.33
C LEU A 591 17.69 -7.09 -5.49
N TYR A 592 17.96 -8.39 -5.36
CA TYR A 592 17.10 -9.33 -4.64
C TYR A 592 17.29 -9.22 -3.12
N VAL A 593 16.30 -8.65 -2.42
CA VAL A 593 16.35 -8.40 -0.97
C VAL A 593 16.12 -9.66 -0.12
N ASP A 594 15.52 -10.70 -0.70
CA ASP A 594 15.24 -11.99 -0.05
C ASP A 594 16.29 -13.08 -0.38
N ASP A 595 17.37 -12.73 -1.09
CA ASP A 595 18.45 -13.66 -1.42
C ASP A 595 19.21 -14.15 -0.16
N ARG A 596 19.25 -15.47 0.01
CA ARG A 596 19.86 -16.16 1.15
C ARG A 596 21.31 -16.59 0.93
N LYS A 597 21.91 -16.29 -0.23
CA LYS A 597 23.32 -16.54 -0.50
C LYS A 597 24.17 -15.76 0.50
N SER A 598 24.98 -16.49 1.27
CA SER A 598 25.86 -15.90 2.28
C SER A 598 26.93 -15.06 1.61
N LEU A 599 27.17 -13.87 2.15
CA LEU A 599 28.35 -13.08 1.84
C LEU A 599 29.60 -13.76 2.42
N PRO A 600 30.79 -13.49 1.87
CA PRO A 600 32.06 -13.87 2.49
C PRO A 600 32.14 -13.36 3.93
N GLU A 601 32.73 -14.13 4.85
CA GLU A 601 32.84 -13.74 6.27
C GLU A 601 33.53 -12.38 6.47
N SER A 602 34.41 -11.99 5.54
CA SER A 602 35.08 -10.68 5.54
C SER A 602 34.15 -9.49 5.30
N GLU A 603 32.96 -9.72 4.73
CA GLU A 603 31.96 -8.69 4.43
C GLU A 603 30.81 -8.68 5.44
N HIS A 604 30.82 -9.60 6.41
CA HIS A 604 29.81 -9.64 7.48
C HIS A 604 30.00 -8.43 8.37
N ARG A 605 28.94 -7.62 8.49
CA ARG A 605 28.96 -6.41 9.32
C ARG A 605 27.62 -6.19 10.00
N VAL A 606 27.65 -5.38 11.05
CA VAL A 606 26.46 -4.92 11.76
C VAL A 606 26.43 -3.42 11.59
N GLU A 607 25.37 -2.92 10.99
CA GLU A 607 25.13 -1.49 10.78
C GLU A 607 23.93 -1.07 11.62
N GLU A 608 23.81 0.20 11.95
CA GLU A 608 22.65 0.75 12.65
C GLU A 608 21.80 1.57 11.68
N TYR A 609 20.50 1.29 11.63
CA TYR A 609 19.54 2.07 10.85
C TYR A 609 18.24 2.21 11.65
N GLY A 610 17.70 3.44 11.75
CA GLY A 610 16.47 3.71 12.51
C GLY A 610 16.51 3.27 13.98
N GLY A 611 17.68 3.33 14.63
CA GLY A 611 17.89 2.90 16.02
C GLY A 611 17.84 1.39 16.24
N LYS A 612 18.01 0.58 15.19
CA LYS A 612 18.04 -0.90 15.26
C LYS A 612 19.29 -1.46 14.57
N ASP A 613 19.86 -2.51 15.16
CA ASP A 613 20.97 -3.26 14.59
C ASP A 613 20.54 -4.08 13.36
N PHE A 614 21.12 -3.77 12.21
CA PHE A 614 20.95 -4.52 10.96
C PHE A 614 22.16 -5.43 10.72
N ARG A 615 21.94 -6.75 10.73
CA ARG A 615 23.01 -7.75 10.56
C ARG A 615 23.13 -8.16 9.09
N ILE A 616 24.17 -7.69 8.42
CA ILE A 616 24.41 -7.96 7.02
C ILE A 616 25.23 -9.25 6.89
N LYS A 617 24.56 -10.36 6.54
CA LYS A 617 25.17 -11.69 6.37
C LYS A 617 24.93 -12.30 5.00
N THR A 618 23.80 -11.98 4.37
CA THR A 618 23.44 -12.46 3.03
C THR A 618 23.41 -11.32 2.02
N ILE A 619 23.41 -11.68 0.73
CA ILE A 619 23.19 -10.72 -0.36
C ILE A 619 21.88 -9.95 -0.16
N GLY A 620 20.81 -10.65 0.20
CA GLY A 620 19.52 -10.02 0.51
C GLY A 620 19.63 -8.98 1.63
N ASN A 621 20.32 -9.29 2.73
CA ASN A 621 20.52 -8.31 3.81
C ASN A 621 21.34 -7.08 3.35
N LYS A 622 22.32 -7.26 2.46
CA LYS A 622 23.10 -6.15 1.90
C LYS A 622 22.19 -5.20 1.12
N TRP A 623 21.32 -5.75 0.28
CA TRP A 623 20.40 -4.94 -0.54
C TRP A 623 19.24 -4.35 0.25
N SER A 624 18.64 -5.08 1.20
CA SER A 624 17.65 -4.51 2.13
C SER A 624 18.23 -3.32 2.91
N TYR A 625 19.46 -3.45 3.41
CA TYR A 625 20.11 -2.36 4.12
C TYR A 625 20.40 -1.18 3.20
N LEU A 626 20.87 -1.41 1.97
CA LEU A 626 21.08 -0.34 1.00
C LEU A 626 19.76 0.39 0.69
N GLN A 627 18.67 -0.35 0.51
CA GLN A 627 17.35 0.20 0.25
C GLN A 627 16.90 1.12 1.40
N ALA A 628 16.98 0.60 2.62
CA ALA A 628 16.61 1.31 3.84
C ALA A 628 17.49 2.54 4.06
N SER A 629 18.82 2.34 4.15
CA SER A 629 19.78 3.41 4.51
C SER A 629 19.87 4.55 3.51
N ARG A 630 19.68 4.26 2.22
CA ARG A 630 19.87 5.26 1.16
C ARG A 630 18.58 5.92 0.71
N PHE A 631 17.48 5.17 0.71
CA PHE A 631 16.22 5.62 0.14
C PHE A 631 15.08 5.74 1.16
N ASP A 632 15.32 5.37 2.43
CA ASP A 632 14.31 5.32 3.50
C ASP A 632 13.04 4.56 3.08
N ARG A 633 13.25 3.41 2.43
CA ARG A 633 12.19 2.55 1.88
C ARG A 633 12.53 1.08 2.08
N ASN A 634 11.50 0.32 2.42
CA ASN A 634 11.61 -1.08 2.83
C ASN A 634 10.58 -1.99 2.11
N ALA A 635 9.82 -1.42 1.17
CA ALA A 635 8.81 -2.12 0.38
C ALA A 635 9.36 -2.55 -0.99
N GLN A 636 8.83 -3.64 -1.55
CA GLN A 636 9.15 -4.11 -2.89
C GLN A 636 7.85 -4.41 -3.66
N PRO A 637 7.78 -4.16 -4.99
CA PRO A 637 8.83 -3.61 -5.85
C PRO A 637 9.11 -2.13 -5.56
N PHE A 638 10.36 -1.73 -5.75
CA PHE A 638 10.77 -0.33 -5.62
C PHE A 638 11.85 -0.01 -6.67
N TYR A 639 11.56 1.00 -7.48
CA TYR A 639 12.36 1.38 -8.64
C TYR A 639 12.94 2.78 -8.43
N VAL A 640 14.24 2.93 -8.70
CA VAL A 640 14.97 4.20 -8.57
C VAL A 640 15.98 4.30 -9.69
N MET A 641 16.06 5.45 -10.35
CA MET A 641 17.08 5.71 -11.35
C MET A 641 18.25 6.47 -10.74
N ILE A 642 19.48 6.10 -11.07
CA ILE A 642 20.68 6.78 -10.58
C ILE A 642 21.66 7.11 -11.69
N ASP A 643 22.41 8.19 -11.49
CA ASP A 643 23.47 8.65 -12.39
C ASP A 643 24.78 7.85 -12.24
N HIS A 644 25.83 8.31 -12.93
CA HIS A 644 27.15 7.69 -12.89
C HIS A 644 27.87 7.87 -11.55
N ASP A 645 27.54 8.89 -10.76
CA ASP A 645 28.07 9.11 -9.42
C ASP A 645 27.23 8.39 -8.35
N GLY A 646 26.12 7.78 -8.77
CA GLY A 646 25.16 7.07 -7.95
C GLY A 646 24.12 7.99 -7.31
N GLN A 647 24.07 9.27 -7.65
CA GLN A 647 23.02 10.16 -7.14
C GLN A 647 21.67 9.77 -7.75
N ASN A 648 20.61 9.93 -6.98
CA ASN A 648 19.25 9.68 -7.46
C ASN A 648 18.89 10.71 -8.52
N ILE A 649 18.30 10.26 -9.63
CA ILE A 649 17.83 11.13 -10.72
C ILE A 649 16.35 10.87 -10.96
N GLY A 650 15.56 11.95 -10.92
CA GLY A 650 14.10 11.88 -10.97
C GLY A 650 13.47 11.33 -9.68
N GLY A 651 12.22 10.89 -9.81
CA GLY A 651 11.42 10.33 -8.72
C GLY A 651 11.74 8.88 -8.39
N ASN A 652 10.82 8.21 -7.69
CA ASN A 652 10.85 6.77 -7.47
C ASN A 652 9.51 6.16 -7.85
N ALA A 653 9.48 4.86 -8.14
CA ALA A 653 8.25 4.14 -8.43
C ALA A 653 8.08 2.91 -7.54
N GLY A 654 6.84 2.65 -7.13
CA GLY A 654 6.45 1.47 -6.35
C GLY A 654 5.68 0.46 -7.20
N TYR A 655 4.77 -0.26 -6.56
CA TYR A 655 3.81 -1.12 -7.27
C TYR A 655 2.68 -0.27 -7.87
N ASP A 656 2.63 -0.21 -9.20
CA ASP A 656 1.51 0.33 -9.96
C ASP A 656 1.26 -0.54 -11.21
N PRO A 657 0.08 -1.17 -11.37
CA PRO A 657 -0.20 -2.00 -12.54
C PRO A 657 -0.38 -1.19 -13.85
N ASP A 658 -0.43 0.14 -13.80
CA ASP A 658 -0.51 0.99 -14.99
C ASP A 658 0.87 1.19 -15.63
N ALA A 659 0.98 0.80 -16.90
CA ALA A 659 2.22 0.90 -17.64
C ALA A 659 2.55 2.34 -18.04
N ASP A 660 1.55 3.21 -18.22
CA ASP A 660 1.80 4.59 -18.66
C ASP A 660 2.45 5.41 -17.53
N VAL A 661 2.02 5.22 -16.27
CA VAL A 661 2.66 5.81 -15.08
C VAL A 661 4.13 5.41 -14.97
N PHE A 662 4.44 4.14 -15.26
CA PHE A 662 5.82 3.66 -15.23
C PHE A 662 6.66 4.20 -16.38
N ILE A 663 6.06 4.45 -17.56
CA ILE A 663 6.73 5.08 -18.69
C ILE A 663 7.09 6.53 -18.35
N ASP A 664 6.17 7.28 -17.75
CA ASP A 664 6.40 8.67 -17.35
C ASP A 664 7.56 8.76 -16.35
N PHE A 665 7.57 7.89 -15.32
CA PHE A 665 8.69 7.75 -14.39
C PHE A 665 10.04 7.50 -15.09
N LEU A 666 10.08 6.58 -16.07
CA LEU A 666 11.30 6.28 -16.82
C LEU A 666 11.75 7.46 -17.69
N GLN A 667 10.81 8.16 -18.31
CA GLN A 667 11.10 9.31 -19.17
C GLN A 667 11.61 10.50 -18.38
N ASP A 668 11.04 10.77 -17.20
CA ASP A 668 11.48 11.84 -16.32
C ASP A 668 12.92 11.60 -15.85
N GLY A 669 13.24 10.37 -15.42
CA GLY A 669 14.61 10.00 -15.03
C GLY A 669 15.61 10.10 -16.20
N LEU A 670 15.21 9.70 -17.40
CA LEU A 670 16.03 9.84 -18.61
C LEU A 670 16.22 11.31 -19.01
N ALA A 671 15.20 12.14 -18.87
CA ALA A 671 15.28 13.57 -19.17
C ALA A 671 16.27 14.26 -18.23
N GLU A 672 16.20 13.94 -16.93
CA GLU A 672 17.11 14.49 -15.92
C GLU A 672 18.56 14.02 -16.14
N PHE A 673 18.78 12.76 -16.55
CA PHE A 673 20.12 12.26 -16.88
C PHE A 673 20.78 13.00 -18.06
N ASN A 674 19.98 13.43 -19.03
CA ASN A 674 20.46 14.08 -20.25
C ASN A 674 20.66 15.60 -20.11
N ARG A 675 20.24 16.17 -18.98
CA ARG A 675 20.39 17.58 -18.64
C ARG A 675 21.82 17.86 -18.16
#